data_AF-A0A812NHP3-F1
#
_entry.id   AF-A0A812NHP3-F1
#
_cell.length_a   1.000
_cell.length_b   1.000
_cell.length_c   1.000
_cell.angle_alpha   90.00
_cell.angle_beta   90.00
_cell.angle_gamma   90.00
#
_symmetry.space_group_name_H-M   'P 1'
#
loop_
_entity.id
_entity.type
_entity.pdbx_description
1 polymer ?
#
loop_
_entity_poly.entity_id
_entity_poly.type
_entity_poly.pdbx_seq_one_letter_code
_entity_poly.pdbx_strand_id
1 'polypeptide(L)'
;MSFYEFKKLNLKPDEHPNLSRSDLWDQMPEHETVRSDLLLRREEHETRLKFEEEHDVGLVKKYASSCAARSANAENLKAYYESMLPAPKKGRKSLQQEELFTKNQSLIRKIVDHEARLAAVIAPRRRLKQKRSVEDGNPEDRNMQEIAAATYSSAKTIKQVEYAYSAKQKYSIQARRYGSVGSAQSISRRLQVHAVGGHTVDLDIHNCCLTLIYQIVQKLSPDPALPDDLDVVFKQVAEKRSDFITKIGLQHAEGKDVINTVFNGGAPPKKLKDCEEIKKLQRIALFVRWVACNLLHDDYRSLVDNKTKTFPTATIMSLMWNAVEDRILHVWSEYVLRGKPKHLSLHFDGLRVSTDAIENVDEYIRDCQEVILKQTSFNVKVVAKKHYNFIQLIHDQGTLVNKISNLPDLLKVSGNCIPCSMWHAMPTSKAAIVSAVQDDGQQENVDARKIGYRSYRSVAAMVKVDLVSCVGLPPNHLKNFLLHYDYEGNGVPHCVSIRFDTTNKIATVIDGADVYKLSIMKFQDACLSAVDRSTILTYWRRDTKDKTDAKSAILLDMAAGASQDSEADDSDEGMGDKCRSSHGMVRLSQDDAENPVISDNIIGSLCEETDAVLKDLGNKSPRVEGRRRCPLCPFRSFTQLRYLRTHVQKHHTAKNQYVYSGTKQIKVTLSLYDHAASSQTSVSNFLQTSASLMRRTIEPAIGERISYIDKQIRLVLDAAGPSYVNLSAIGSTLHVRRARNLYYTQSFADQLIREMVMGHAQVRTLATRCHMAAMQAGSLLSTLLPSRVPQWMPMLEDIASSTAFRSKMEKMTEFLVCGDEWHYISMDATLKLCMKVMGQASYRAPKQVRDEAPFDDTVAWRRLLTIRGRTGAVLMMHFVQSESSEQIVEAMRQNFSVEQLNSVHHVGTDSPSEKLLAELKGICQNLKSLMLDPIHLAIVYEYGFWNKKNPDKDYWQQLYDGSMARPLGDEETRIRAMILDCSMSDSETARVLDNLNPEKPFMRRLDFIKAVAALCRRYKVVEVTRKAAGPNKDINKILWAACAPDRVEWLMNNIRVRHSMRASYLWFLPSGTSSNEALHAEINSWTRTTNVLHRSTLALKLQYFLYIKTLQHYLATQFPMSHVVSASMLLGRALHESIWSSEEWSAWCAEQQTAGTQCKAELPLAKARLVEARVVRRAVKKKPVVRSTKKTDDRRKRVTPLSVKRMHTLRTAGVKRSST
;
A
#
# COMPACT_ATOMS: atom_id res chain seq x y z
N MET A 1 26.89 2.86 11.72
CA MET A 1 25.57 3.20 12.32
C MET A 1 25.76 4.39 13.29
N SER A 2 24.73 4.87 14.01
CA SER A 2 24.89 5.84 15.11
C SER A 2 24.14 5.40 16.39
N PHE A 3 24.54 5.92 17.55
CA PHE A 3 23.91 5.66 18.86
C PHE A 3 22.39 5.89 18.88
N TYR A 4 21.90 6.90 18.14
CA TYR A 4 20.49 7.25 18.04
C TYR A 4 19.70 6.34 17.06
N GLU A 5 20.39 5.63 16.17
CA GLU A 5 19.80 4.65 15.24
C GLU A 5 19.77 3.25 15.87
N PHE A 6 20.80 2.88 16.62
CA PHE A 6 20.77 1.68 17.46
C PHE A 6 19.61 1.75 18.47
N LYS A 7 19.36 2.92 19.07
CA LYS A 7 18.20 3.19 19.94
C LYS A 7 16.83 3.19 19.22
N LYS A 8 16.78 3.02 17.89
CA LYS A 8 15.55 2.89 17.08
C LYS A 8 15.31 1.46 16.57
N LEU A 9 16.26 0.55 16.75
CA LEU A 9 15.93 -0.87 16.79
C LEU A 9 15.13 -1.08 18.08
N ASN A 10 13.93 -1.65 17.98
CA ASN A 10 13.09 -1.97 19.14
C ASN A 10 13.68 -3.19 19.86
N LEU A 11 14.79 -2.96 20.58
CA LEU A 11 15.43 -3.86 21.50
C LEU A 11 15.26 -3.27 22.89
N LYS A 12 14.72 -4.04 23.83
CA LYS A 12 14.73 -3.60 25.22
C LYS A 12 16.16 -3.68 25.78
N PRO A 13 16.54 -2.82 26.75
CA PRO A 13 17.81 -2.93 27.45
C PRO A 13 18.03 -4.34 28.03
N ASP A 14 16.95 -4.94 28.52
CA ASP A 14 16.83 -6.25 29.16
C ASP A 14 16.92 -7.47 28.20
N GLU A 15 17.06 -7.28 26.88
CA GLU A 15 17.05 -8.39 25.90
C GLU A 15 18.46 -8.82 25.41
N HIS A 16 19.49 -7.96 25.51
CA HIS A 16 20.86 -8.24 25.04
C HIS A 16 21.74 -8.89 26.12
N PRO A 17 22.58 -9.89 25.80
CA PRO A 17 23.57 -10.40 26.74
C PRO A 17 24.77 -9.45 26.89
N ASN A 18 25.16 -9.19 28.13
CA ASN A 18 26.51 -9.00 28.67
C ASN A 18 27.53 -8.09 27.94
N LEU A 19 27.11 -7.01 27.27
CA LEU A 19 28.01 -5.94 26.83
C LEU A 19 27.44 -4.57 27.19
N SER A 20 28.30 -3.64 27.61
CA SER A 20 27.89 -2.27 27.92
C SER A 20 27.72 -1.44 26.64
N ARG A 21 27.10 -0.27 26.79
CA ARG A 21 26.60 0.54 25.68
C ARG A 21 27.67 1.41 25.02
N SER A 22 28.79 1.65 25.71
CA SER A 22 30.00 2.31 25.19
C SER A 22 30.83 1.34 24.35
N ASP A 23 31.13 0.18 24.93
CA ASP A 23 32.25 -0.69 24.54
C ASP A 23 32.11 -1.19 23.10
N LEU A 24 30.87 -1.45 22.67
CA LEU A 24 30.44 -1.79 21.30
C LEU A 24 30.69 -0.71 20.23
N TRP A 25 31.22 0.47 20.58
CA TRP A 25 31.51 1.57 19.66
C TRP A 25 33.00 1.91 19.52
N ASP A 26 33.77 1.75 20.58
CA ASP A 26 35.17 2.23 20.61
C ASP A 26 36.12 1.29 19.84
N GLN A 27 35.74 0.03 19.63
CA GLN A 27 36.48 -0.99 18.87
C GLN A 27 36.41 -0.83 17.33
N MET A 28 35.61 0.11 16.81
CA MET A 28 35.38 0.24 15.35
C MET A 28 36.57 0.66 14.43
N PRO A 29 37.71 1.25 14.87
CA PRO A 29 38.72 1.76 13.94
C PRO A 29 39.62 0.72 13.23
N GLU A 30 39.98 -0.41 13.85
CA GLU A 30 41.31 -1.00 13.62
C GLU A 30 41.42 -2.14 12.58
N HIS A 31 40.31 -2.67 12.04
CA HIS A 31 40.34 -3.85 11.16
C HIS A 31 39.65 -3.66 9.80
N GLU A 32 40.39 -3.14 8.82
CA GLU A 32 39.94 -2.95 7.44
C GLU A 32 40.25 -4.16 6.51
N THR A 33 41.13 -5.08 6.93
CA THR A 33 41.82 -6.07 6.09
C THR A 33 41.00 -7.27 5.61
N VAL A 34 39.85 -7.59 6.21
CA VAL A 34 39.08 -8.83 5.90
C VAL A 34 38.06 -8.65 4.73
N ARG A 35 37.99 -7.47 4.12
CA ARG A 35 36.86 -7.04 3.28
C ARG A 35 36.86 -7.49 1.82
N SER A 36 38.00 -7.81 1.21
CA SER A 36 38.08 -8.04 -0.24
C SER A 36 37.53 -9.39 -0.69
N ASP A 37 37.90 -10.46 0.02
CA ASP A 37 37.85 -11.81 -0.55
C ASP A 37 36.52 -12.52 -0.32
N LEU A 38 35.75 -12.11 0.70
CA LEU A 38 34.50 -12.77 1.08
C LEU A 38 33.29 -12.33 0.23
N LEU A 39 33.22 -11.04 -0.15
CA LEU A 39 32.05 -10.44 -0.80
C LEU A 39 32.45 -9.65 -2.06
N LEU A 40 32.30 -10.28 -3.22
CA LEU A 40 32.67 -9.69 -4.51
C LEU A 40 31.81 -8.44 -4.82
N ARG A 41 32.47 -7.32 -5.16
CA ARG A 41 31.79 -6.09 -5.63
C ARG A 41 31.18 -6.30 -7.01
N ARG A 42 30.09 -5.60 -7.31
CA ARG A 42 29.42 -5.63 -8.61
C ARG A 42 30.08 -4.64 -9.56
N GLU A 43 30.80 -5.17 -10.53
CA GLU A 43 31.45 -4.40 -11.61
C GLU A 43 30.43 -3.88 -12.63
N GLU A 44 30.84 -2.89 -13.45
CA GLU A 44 29.96 -2.30 -14.48
C GLU A 44 29.69 -3.25 -15.67
N HIS A 45 30.54 -4.27 -15.86
CA HIS A 45 30.35 -5.33 -16.86
C HIS A 45 29.70 -6.56 -16.21
N GLU A 46 28.37 -6.69 -16.33
CA GLU A 46 27.63 -7.81 -15.72
C GLU A 46 27.99 -9.18 -16.35
N THR A 47 28.73 -10.02 -15.62
CA THR A 47 29.00 -11.42 -15.97
C THR A 47 27.72 -12.27 -15.94
N ARG A 48 27.04 -12.29 -17.09
CA ARG A 48 25.83 -13.07 -17.37
C ARG A 48 26.19 -14.53 -17.65
N LEU A 49 25.66 -15.44 -16.85
CA LEU A 49 25.83 -16.87 -17.08
C LEU A 49 24.75 -17.35 -18.07
N LYS A 50 25.11 -18.30 -18.94
CA LYS A 50 24.20 -18.91 -19.91
C LYS A 50 24.32 -20.42 -19.85
N PHE A 51 23.18 -21.08 -19.69
CA PHE A 51 23.10 -22.53 -19.58
C PHE A 51 22.05 -23.08 -20.54
N GLU A 52 22.16 -24.35 -20.89
CA GLU A 52 21.12 -25.05 -21.63
C GLU A 52 20.17 -25.74 -20.65
N GLU A 53 18.87 -25.50 -20.81
CA GLU A 53 17.82 -26.16 -20.04
C GLU A 53 16.95 -26.99 -20.99
N GLU A 54 17.08 -28.31 -20.95
CA GLU A 54 16.10 -29.23 -21.53
C GLU A 54 14.80 -29.22 -20.71
N HIS A 55 13.67 -28.83 -21.32
CA HIS A 55 12.34 -28.84 -20.73
C HIS A 55 11.41 -29.79 -21.49
N ASP A 56 10.70 -30.68 -20.81
CA ASP A 56 9.62 -31.46 -21.43
C ASP A 56 8.34 -30.61 -21.56
N VAL A 57 8.07 -30.15 -22.78
CA VAL A 57 6.86 -29.36 -23.08
C VAL A 57 5.64 -30.28 -23.31
N GLY A 58 5.84 -31.56 -23.54
CA GLY A 58 4.78 -32.57 -23.71
C GLY A 58 4.10 -32.88 -22.38
N LEU A 59 4.88 -33.22 -21.36
CA LEU A 59 4.38 -33.43 -19.99
C LEU A 59 3.77 -32.15 -19.41
N VAL A 60 4.35 -30.97 -19.69
CA VAL A 60 3.77 -29.68 -19.24
C VAL A 60 2.46 -29.36 -19.96
N LYS A 61 2.30 -29.72 -21.24
CA LYS A 61 1.00 -29.64 -21.93
C LYS A 61 -0.01 -30.62 -21.32
N LYS A 62 0.33 -31.90 -21.15
CA LYS A 62 -0.58 -32.89 -20.55
C LYS A 62 -1.00 -32.45 -19.13
N TYR A 63 -0.08 -31.89 -18.33
CA TYR A 63 -0.37 -31.24 -17.04
C TYR A 63 -1.34 -30.05 -17.13
N ALA A 64 -1.29 -29.27 -18.20
CA ALA A 64 -2.18 -28.12 -18.38
C ALA A 64 -3.59 -28.49 -18.85
N SER A 65 -3.71 -29.48 -19.74
CA SER A 65 -4.95 -29.73 -20.52
C SER A 65 -5.61 -31.09 -20.33
N SER A 66 -5.04 -32.02 -19.54
CA SER A 66 -5.68 -33.33 -19.25
C SER A 66 -7.06 -33.19 -18.59
N CYS A 67 -7.25 -32.16 -17.77
CA CYS A 67 -8.40 -32.05 -16.89
C CYS A 67 -8.84 -30.58 -16.73
N ALA A 68 -10.05 -30.26 -17.19
CA ALA A 68 -10.64 -28.93 -17.03
C ALA A 68 -10.79 -28.53 -15.54
N ALA A 69 -11.05 -29.51 -14.66
CA ALA A 69 -11.17 -29.27 -13.22
C ALA A 69 -9.90 -28.68 -12.59
N ARG A 70 -8.70 -28.98 -13.12
CA ARG A 70 -7.42 -28.41 -12.64
C ARG A 70 -7.42 -26.88 -12.70
N SER A 71 -7.89 -26.32 -13.82
CA SER A 71 -7.99 -24.87 -14.03
C SER A 71 -9.15 -24.25 -13.23
N ALA A 72 -10.29 -24.95 -13.13
CA ALA A 72 -11.42 -24.51 -12.32
C ALA A 72 -11.07 -24.46 -10.82
N ASN A 73 -10.36 -25.47 -10.32
CA ASN A 73 -9.88 -25.57 -8.94
C ASN A 73 -8.92 -24.43 -8.58
N ALA A 74 -8.04 -24.02 -9.50
CA ALA A 74 -7.17 -22.86 -9.30
C ALA A 74 -7.97 -21.55 -9.16
N GLU A 75 -9.00 -21.36 -9.98
CA GLU A 75 -9.91 -20.21 -9.88
C GLU A 75 -10.81 -20.26 -8.63
N ASN A 76 -11.31 -21.42 -8.23
CA ASN A 76 -12.10 -21.62 -7.00
C ASN A 76 -11.27 -21.30 -5.74
N LEU A 77 -10.01 -21.77 -5.67
CA LEU A 77 -9.08 -21.41 -4.60
C LEU A 77 -8.78 -19.91 -4.57
N LYS A 78 -8.57 -19.29 -5.75
CA LYS A 78 -8.40 -17.84 -5.87
C LYS A 78 -9.63 -17.08 -5.38
N ALA A 79 -10.84 -17.47 -5.80
CA ALA A 79 -12.10 -16.88 -5.34
C ALA A 79 -12.30 -17.02 -3.82
N TYR A 80 -11.98 -18.18 -3.26
CA TYR A 80 -11.97 -18.39 -1.81
C TYR A 80 -10.99 -17.42 -1.10
N TYR A 81 -9.72 -17.34 -1.53
CA TYR A 81 -8.76 -16.42 -0.93
C TYR A 81 -9.14 -14.95 -1.10
N GLU A 82 -9.77 -14.58 -2.22
CA GLU A 82 -10.34 -13.23 -2.45
C GLU A 82 -11.51 -12.94 -1.49
N SER A 83 -12.41 -13.90 -1.27
CA SER A 83 -13.47 -13.80 -0.25
C SER A 83 -12.92 -13.66 1.18
N MET A 84 -11.73 -14.21 1.43
CA MET A 84 -10.99 -14.15 2.69
C MET A 84 -10.10 -12.90 2.83
N LEU A 85 -10.07 -12.00 1.83
CA LEU A 85 -9.53 -10.66 2.03
C LEU A 85 -10.52 -9.83 2.87
N PRO A 86 -10.05 -9.05 3.87
CA PRO A 86 -10.92 -8.09 4.54
C PRO A 86 -11.44 -7.06 3.53
N ALA A 87 -12.77 -6.94 3.44
CA ALA A 87 -13.44 -5.98 2.59
C ALA A 87 -12.88 -4.55 2.79
N PRO A 88 -12.84 -3.70 1.75
CA PRO A 88 -12.14 -2.40 1.77
C PRO A 88 -12.85 -1.32 2.59
N LYS A 89 -13.02 -1.57 3.90
CA LYS A 89 -13.47 -0.60 4.90
C LYS A 89 -12.43 0.51 5.04
N LYS A 90 -12.88 1.76 5.14
CA LYS A 90 -12.00 2.90 5.41
C LYS A 90 -11.57 2.89 6.89
N GLY A 91 -10.38 2.37 7.17
CA GLY A 91 -9.80 2.38 8.51
C GLY A 91 -8.37 1.85 8.49
N ARG A 92 -7.66 1.99 9.62
CA ARG A 92 -6.41 1.24 9.84
C ARG A 92 -6.81 -0.21 10.14
N LYS A 93 -6.28 -1.17 9.38
CA LYS A 93 -6.45 -2.60 9.68
C LYS A 93 -5.86 -2.89 11.06
N SER A 94 -6.42 -3.85 11.79
CA SER A 94 -5.68 -4.44 12.92
C SER A 94 -4.46 -5.19 12.39
N LEU A 95 -3.44 -5.42 13.23
CA LEU A 95 -2.24 -6.17 12.81
C LEU A 95 -2.62 -7.54 12.22
N GLN A 96 -3.53 -8.27 12.88
CA GLN A 96 -4.07 -9.55 12.40
C GLN A 96 -4.79 -9.43 11.04
N GLN A 97 -5.50 -8.34 10.77
CA GLN A 97 -6.14 -8.08 9.47
C GLN A 97 -5.12 -7.71 8.38
N GLU A 98 -4.02 -7.04 8.74
CA GLU A 98 -2.91 -6.71 7.83
C GLU A 98 -2.09 -7.96 7.48
N GLU A 99 -1.80 -8.81 8.48
CA GLU A 99 -1.19 -10.13 8.34
C GLU A 99 -2.04 -11.06 7.45
N LEU A 100 -3.34 -11.22 7.77
CA LEU A 100 -4.26 -12.06 6.99
C LEU A 100 -4.40 -11.55 5.54
N PHE A 101 -4.53 -10.23 5.35
CA PHE A 101 -4.55 -9.63 4.02
C PHE A 101 -3.26 -9.92 3.24
N THR A 102 -2.10 -9.81 3.90
CA THR A 102 -0.79 -10.04 3.27
C THR A 102 -0.59 -11.52 2.93
N LYS A 103 -0.98 -12.43 3.82
CA LYS A 103 -0.97 -13.88 3.60
C LYS A 103 -1.85 -14.27 2.40
N ASN A 104 -3.11 -13.84 2.40
CA ASN A 104 -4.07 -14.19 1.35
C ASN A 104 -3.69 -13.55 0.01
N GLN A 105 -3.22 -12.29 -0.01
CA GLN A 105 -2.69 -11.66 -1.22
C GLN A 105 -1.42 -12.36 -1.75
N SER A 106 -0.57 -12.93 -0.88
CA SER A 106 0.57 -13.75 -1.31
C SER A 106 0.12 -15.06 -1.95
N LEU A 107 -0.91 -15.70 -1.41
CA LEU A 107 -1.47 -16.96 -1.96
C LEU A 107 -2.15 -16.73 -3.32
N ILE A 108 -2.96 -15.69 -3.47
CA ILE A 108 -3.56 -15.30 -4.77
C ILE A 108 -2.47 -15.04 -5.82
N ARG A 109 -1.39 -14.33 -5.47
CA ARG A 109 -0.26 -14.11 -6.39
C ARG A 109 0.43 -15.42 -6.79
N LYS A 110 0.62 -16.37 -5.87
CA LYS A 110 1.24 -17.67 -6.19
C LYS A 110 0.41 -18.47 -7.20
N ILE A 111 -0.92 -18.45 -7.09
CA ILE A 111 -1.82 -19.10 -8.05
C ILE A 111 -1.72 -18.43 -9.42
N VAL A 112 -1.88 -17.09 -9.48
CA VAL A 112 -1.83 -16.33 -10.73
C VAL A 112 -0.45 -16.42 -11.42
N ASP A 113 0.64 -16.38 -10.65
CA ASP A 113 2.00 -16.56 -11.17
C ASP A 113 2.26 -18.00 -11.66
N HIS A 114 1.60 -19.03 -11.08
CA HIS A 114 1.70 -20.41 -11.57
C HIS A 114 1.04 -20.54 -12.94
N GLU A 115 -0.22 -20.12 -13.08
CA GLU A 115 -0.96 -20.18 -14.36
C GLU A 115 -0.29 -19.35 -15.46
N ALA A 116 0.18 -18.14 -15.14
CA ALA A 116 0.88 -17.29 -16.09
C ALA A 116 2.21 -17.92 -16.58
N ARG A 117 2.94 -18.64 -15.70
CA ARG A 117 4.17 -19.35 -16.06
C ARG A 117 3.90 -20.64 -16.82
N LEU A 118 2.84 -21.37 -16.47
CA LEU A 118 2.38 -22.55 -17.21
C LEU A 118 2.09 -22.20 -18.67
N ALA A 119 1.29 -21.17 -18.91
CA ALA A 119 1.02 -20.64 -20.25
C ALA A 119 2.29 -20.19 -20.98
N ALA A 120 3.24 -19.58 -20.28
CA ALA A 120 4.51 -19.13 -20.86
C ALA A 120 5.46 -20.28 -21.27
N VAL A 121 5.43 -21.42 -20.58
CA VAL A 121 6.22 -22.62 -20.97
C VAL A 121 5.63 -23.32 -22.20
N ILE A 122 4.30 -23.27 -22.37
CA ILE A 122 3.55 -23.92 -23.45
C ILE A 122 3.54 -23.08 -24.75
N ALA A 123 3.70 -21.75 -24.65
CA ALA A 123 3.57 -20.83 -25.78
C ALA A 123 4.54 -21.15 -26.94
N PRO A 124 4.06 -21.22 -28.19
CA PRO A 124 4.89 -21.60 -29.34
C PRO A 124 5.98 -20.56 -29.65
N ARG A 125 7.21 -21.02 -29.85
CA ARG A 125 8.37 -20.19 -30.28
C ARG A 125 8.04 -19.49 -31.61
N ARG A 126 7.79 -18.18 -31.58
CA ARG A 126 7.81 -17.32 -32.79
C ARG A 126 9.22 -17.35 -33.41
N ARG A 127 9.42 -18.18 -34.44
CA ARG A 127 10.62 -18.11 -35.29
C ARG A 127 10.67 -16.73 -35.96
N LEU A 128 11.73 -15.97 -35.69
CA LEU A 128 12.08 -14.77 -36.44
C LEU A 128 12.56 -15.18 -37.84
N LYS A 129 11.62 -15.33 -38.79
CA LYS A 129 11.99 -15.46 -40.22
C LYS A 129 12.64 -14.15 -40.68
N GLN A 130 13.87 -14.25 -41.21
CA GLN A 130 14.47 -13.18 -41.99
C GLN A 130 13.66 -12.94 -43.28
N LYS A 131 13.81 -11.75 -43.88
CA LYS A 131 13.21 -11.41 -45.17
C LYS A 131 13.68 -12.37 -46.27
N ARG A 132 12.75 -13.11 -46.86
CA ARG A 132 12.70 -13.38 -48.32
C ARG A 132 11.27 -13.12 -48.82
N SER A 133 11.15 -12.97 -50.12
CA SER A 133 10.08 -12.24 -50.82
C SER A 133 9.10 -13.15 -51.54
N VAL A 134 7.85 -12.68 -51.73
CA VAL A 134 6.81 -13.28 -52.60
C VAL A 134 6.28 -14.63 -52.00
N GLU A 135 5.02 -15.06 -52.14
CA GLU A 135 3.90 -14.71 -53.04
C GLU A 135 2.57 -14.53 -52.28
N ASP A 136 1.46 -14.31 -53.00
CA ASP A 136 0.12 -14.09 -52.41
C ASP A 136 -0.53 -15.34 -51.78
N GLY A 137 -1.40 -15.13 -50.78
CA GLY A 137 -2.19 -16.18 -50.14
C GLY A 137 -3.07 -15.64 -49.01
N ASN A 138 -4.39 -15.84 -49.12
CA ASN A 138 -5.38 -15.32 -48.17
C ASN A 138 -5.29 -16.04 -46.80
N PRO A 139 -5.20 -15.33 -45.65
CA PRO A 139 -4.99 -15.96 -44.34
C PRO A 139 -6.29 -16.19 -43.54
N GLU A 140 -7.33 -16.68 -44.20
CA GLU A 140 -8.47 -17.34 -43.55
C GLU A 140 -8.39 -18.84 -43.89
N ASP A 141 -8.81 -19.70 -42.97
CA ASP A 141 -8.48 -21.14 -42.88
C ASP A 141 -7.02 -21.52 -42.61
N ARG A 142 -6.71 -21.59 -41.30
CA ARG A 142 -5.84 -22.65 -40.76
C ARG A 142 -6.56 -23.33 -39.62
N ASN A 143 -7.06 -24.53 -39.90
CA ASN A 143 -7.96 -25.28 -39.03
C ASN A 143 -7.31 -25.55 -37.64
N MET A 144 -8.08 -25.36 -36.57
CA MET A 144 -7.62 -25.58 -35.19
C MET A 144 -7.83 -27.03 -34.70
N GLN A 145 -8.18 -27.95 -35.60
CA GLN A 145 -8.49 -29.35 -35.28
C GLN A 145 -7.33 -30.35 -35.53
N GLU A 146 -6.30 -30.00 -36.34
CA GLU A 146 -5.17 -30.90 -36.68
C GLU A 146 -4.14 -31.14 -35.55
N ILE A 147 -4.50 -30.90 -34.28
CA ILE A 147 -3.66 -31.25 -33.12
C ILE A 147 -4.48 -32.03 -32.06
N ALA A 148 -5.46 -32.83 -32.51
CA ALA A 148 -6.22 -33.76 -31.67
C ALA A 148 -5.62 -35.19 -31.63
N ALA A 149 -5.04 -35.66 -32.74
CA ALA A 149 -4.61 -37.06 -32.94
C ALA A 149 -3.08 -37.28 -32.86
N ALA A 150 -2.36 -36.50 -32.05
CA ALA A 150 -0.93 -36.67 -31.83
C ALA A 150 -0.66 -37.20 -30.41
N THR A 151 -0.22 -38.46 -30.30
CA THR A 151 0.17 -39.10 -29.04
C THR A 151 1.12 -38.19 -28.24
N TYR A 152 0.76 -37.88 -26.98
CA TYR A 152 1.50 -36.94 -26.12
C TYR A 152 2.84 -37.52 -25.63
N SER A 153 3.78 -37.71 -26.56
CA SER A 153 5.16 -38.10 -26.32
C SER A 153 5.95 -36.99 -25.60
N SER A 154 7.04 -37.38 -24.92
CA SER A 154 7.95 -36.47 -24.19
C SER A 154 8.58 -35.47 -25.17
N ALA A 155 8.06 -34.24 -25.21
CA ALA A 155 8.44 -33.22 -26.19
C ALA A 155 9.55 -32.33 -25.62
N LYS A 156 10.69 -32.97 -25.33
CA LYS A 156 11.91 -32.33 -24.81
C LYS A 156 12.41 -31.23 -25.74
N THR A 157 12.56 -30.04 -25.17
CA THR A 157 12.91 -28.80 -25.88
C THR A 157 14.05 -28.11 -25.16
N ILE A 158 15.22 -28.05 -25.78
CA ILE A 158 16.38 -27.31 -25.25
C ILE A 158 16.16 -25.79 -25.42
N LYS A 159 16.46 -25.07 -24.33
CA LYS A 159 16.38 -23.62 -24.23
C LYS A 159 17.69 -23.09 -23.65
N GLN A 160 18.43 -22.26 -24.39
CA GLN A 160 19.47 -21.44 -23.77
C GLN A 160 18.81 -20.40 -22.87
N VAL A 161 19.17 -20.40 -21.58
CA VAL A 161 18.65 -19.50 -20.55
C VAL A 161 19.77 -18.60 -20.04
N GLU A 162 19.46 -17.31 -19.89
CA GLU A 162 20.38 -16.32 -19.33
C GLU A 162 20.07 -16.08 -17.84
N TYR A 163 21.12 -16.06 -17.02
CA TYR A 163 21.09 -15.82 -15.58
C TYR A 163 21.85 -14.52 -15.27
N ALA A 164 21.15 -13.53 -14.72
CA ALA A 164 21.67 -12.17 -14.52
C ALA A 164 21.24 -11.56 -13.17
N TYR A 165 22.00 -10.60 -12.67
CA TYR A 165 21.64 -9.85 -11.46
C TYR A 165 20.40 -8.97 -11.70
N SER A 166 19.63 -8.70 -10.65
CA SER A 166 18.38 -7.94 -10.82
C SER A 166 18.65 -6.46 -11.13
N ALA A 167 18.37 -6.03 -12.36
CA ALA A 167 18.43 -4.61 -12.74
C ALA A 167 17.49 -3.68 -11.94
N LYS A 168 16.54 -4.25 -11.19
CA LYS A 168 15.66 -3.52 -10.24
C LYS A 168 16.27 -3.31 -8.86
N GLN A 169 17.42 -3.91 -8.57
CA GLN A 169 18.11 -3.85 -7.28
C GLN A 169 19.56 -3.42 -7.51
N LYS A 170 19.85 -2.15 -7.19
CA LYS A 170 21.20 -1.60 -7.21
C LYS A 170 21.82 -1.79 -5.82
N TYR A 171 22.44 -2.95 -5.61
CA TYR A 171 23.30 -3.21 -4.47
C TYR A 171 24.78 -3.13 -4.90
N SER A 172 25.67 -2.86 -3.94
CA SER A 172 27.12 -2.72 -4.17
C SER A 172 27.83 -4.04 -4.47
N ILE A 173 27.32 -5.16 -3.94
CA ILE A 173 27.89 -6.49 -4.11
C ILE A 173 27.18 -7.34 -5.16
N GLN A 174 27.90 -8.31 -5.70
CA GLN A 174 27.32 -9.44 -6.42
C GLN A 174 26.50 -10.26 -5.43
N ALA A 175 25.29 -10.64 -5.84
CA ALA A 175 24.31 -11.32 -5.03
C ALA A 175 23.53 -12.28 -5.94
N ARG A 176 22.39 -12.82 -5.52
CA ARG A 176 21.65 -13.83 -6.30
C ARG A 176 21.37 -13.44 -7.76
N ARG A 177 21.91 -14.21 -8.72
CA ARG A 177 21.47 -14.19 -10.14
C ARG A 177 20.05 -14.78 -10.30
N TYR A 178 19.30 -14.23 -11.25
CA TYR A 178 17.96 -14.69 -11.62
C TYR A 178 17.91 -15.14 -13.08
N GLY A 179 17.31 -16.30 -13.32
CA GLY A 179 17.07 -16.82 -14.67
C GLY A 179 15.95 -16.08 -15.42
N SER A 180 16.03 -16.04 -16.75
CA SER A 180 15.01 -15.42 -17.60
C SER A 180 13.61 -16.07 -17.46
N VAL A 181 12.55 -15.33 -17.81
CA VAL A 181 11.16 -15.81 -17.68
C VAL A 181 10.94 -17.11 -18.46
N GLY A 182 10.52 -18.17 -17.76
CA GLY A 182 10.33 -19.50 -18.34
C GLY A 182 11.50 -20.46 -18.12
N SER A 183 12.54 -20.06 -17.38
CA SER A 183 13.57 -20.96 -16.85
C SER A 183 13.06 -21.86 -15.72
N ALA A 184 13.76 -22.96 -15.46
CA ALA A 184 13.53 -23.88 -14.35
C ALA A 184 13.52 -23.16 -12.99
N GLN A 185 14.51 -22.30 -12.70
CA GLN A 185 14.53 -21.46 -11.50
C GLN A 185 13.27 -20.57 -11.37
N SER A 186 12.73 -20.10 -12.50
CA SER A 186 11.61 -19.17 -12.48
C SER A 186 10.25 -19.86 -12.27
N ILE A 187 10.11 -21.14 -12.60
CA ILE A 187 8.85 -21.88 -12.45
C ILE A 187 8.72 -22.50 -11.04
N SER A 188 7.48 -22.64 -10.55
CA SER A 188 7.19 -23.25 -9.25
C SER A 188 7.57 -24.73 -9.22
N ARG A 189 7.99 -25.29 -8.07
CA ARG A 189 8.32 -26.72 -7.89
C ARG A 189 7.28 -27.70 -8.46
N ARG A 190 5.99 -27.46 -8.24
CA ARG A 190 4.88 -28.24 -8.85
C ARG A 190 4.95 -28.31 -10.39
N LEU A 191 5.39 -27.24 -11.04
CA LEU A 191 5.62 -27.20 -12.50
C LEU A 191 7.00 -27.76 -12.89
N GLN A 192 8.02 -27.64 -12.02
CA GLN A 192 9.34 -28.26 -12.25
C GLN A 192 9.24 -29.80 -12.33
N VAL A 193 8.39 -30.44 -11.51
CA VAL A 193 8.15 -31.90 -11.57
C VAL A 193 7.78 -32.34 -13.00
N HIS A 194 6.85 -31.63 -13.66
CA HIS A 194 6.44 -31.95 -15.04
C HIS A 194 7.40 -31.41 -16.12
N ALA A 195 8.08 -30.29 -15.90
CA ALA A 195 8.95 -29.66 -16.90
C ALA A 195 10.37 -30.24 -16.97
N VAL A 196 10.92 -30.69 -15.83
CA VAL A 196 12.33 -31.11 -15.71
C VAL A 196 12.53 -32.32 -14.79
N GLY A 197 11.55 -32.65 -13.94
CA GLY A 197 11.72 -33.65 -12.87
C GLY A 197 11.99 -35.07 -13.34
N GLY A 198 11.57 -35.45 -14.54
CA GLY A 198 11.79 -36.79 -15.10
C GLY A 198 13.22 -37.07 -15.61
N HIS A 199 14.08 -36.05 -15.70
CA HIS A 199 15.44 -36.18 -16.28
C HIS A 199 16.50 -35.30 -15.62
N THR A 200 16.22 -34.76 -14.42
CA THR A 200 17.15 -33.90 -13.68
C THR A 200 17.10 -34.13 -12.17
N VAL A 201 18.26 -34.01 -11.51
CA VAL A 201 18.42 -34.04 -10.06
C VAL A 201 18.59 -32.61 -9.52
N ASP A 202 17.93 -32.27 -8.40
CA ASP A 202 18.28 -31.07 -7.60
C ASP A 202 19.42 -31.45 -6.67
N LEU A 203 20.54 -30.74 -6.74
CA LEU A 203 21.67 -30.83 -5.82
C LEU A 203 21.69 -29.55 -4.98
N ASP A 204 21.29 -29.66 -3.73
CA ASP A 204 21.07 -28.50 -2.86
C ASP A 204 21.97 -28.54 -1.61
N ILE A 205 22.47 -27.38 -1.18
CA ILE A 205 23.29 -27.19 0.01
C ILE A 205 22.44 -27.39 1.27
N HIS A 206 22.80 -28.38 2.08
CA HIS A 206 22.14 -28.66 3.34
C HIS A 206 22.21 -27.45 4.29
N ASN A 207 21.03 -26.94 4.64
CA ASN A 207 20.83 -25.82 5.57
C ASN A 207 21.49 -24.50 5.13
N CYS A 208 21.80 -24.35 3.83
CA CYS A 208 22.51 -23.25 3.17
C CYS A 208 22.61 -21.93 3.95
N CYS A 209 21.49 -21.20 4.12
CA CYS A 209 21.44 -19.92 4.85
C CYS A 209 22.20 -19.94 6.20
N LEU A 210 21.92 -20.92 7.06
CA LEU A 210 22.54 -21.01 8.39
C LEU A 210 23.98 -21.53 8.29
N THR A 211 24.23 -22.54 7.45
CA THR A 211 25.56 -23.10 7.18
C THR A 211 26.56 -22.06 6.68
N LEU A 212 26.10 -21.16 5.79
CA LEU A 212 26.92 -20.08 5.22
C LEU A 212 27.07 -18.91 6.20
N ILE A 213 26.00 -18.45 6.88
CA ILE A 213 26.11 -17.33 7.83
C ILE A 213 27.01 -17.70 9.02
N TYR A 214 26.93 -18.93 9.54
CA TYR A 214 27.83 -19.41 10.60
C TYR A 214 29.30 -19.31 10.16
N GLN A 215 29.63 -19.82 8.97
CA GLN A 215 30.98 -19.71 8.40
C GLN A 215 31.38 -18.29 8.02
N ILE A 216 30.45 -17.40 7.64
CA ILE A 216 30.73 -15.98 7.42
C ILE A 216 31.14 -15.32 8.74
N VAL A 217 30.41 -15.54 9.84
CA VAL A 217 30.77 -15.00 11.16
C VAL A 217 32.14 -15.54 11.61
N GLN A 218 32.36 -16.85 11.50
CA GLN A 218 33.62 -17.51 11.88
C GLN A 218 34.82 -17.08 11.00
N LYS A 219 34.61 -16.71 9.72
CA LYS A 219 35.67 -16.17 8.84
C LYS A 219 35.91 -14.67 8.98
N LEU A 220 34.91 -13.91 9.46
CA LEU A 220 35.03 -12.48 9.71
C LEU A 220 35.67 -12.18 11.07
N SER A 221 35.61 -13.12 12.02
CA SER A 221 36.06 -12.96 13.42
C SER A 221 35.69 -11.60 14.02
N PRO A 222 34.38 -11.24 14.03
CA PRO A 222 33.96 -9.91 14.47
C PRO A 222 34.30 -9.66 15.94
N ASP A 223 34.82 -8.48 16.23
CA ASP A 223 35.01 -7.95 17.58
C ASP A 223 33.85 -6.98 17.92
N PRO A 224 33.14 -7.15 19.05
CA PRO A 224 33.22 -8.27 19.99
C PRO A 224 32.63 -9.57 19.43
N ALA A 225 33.23 -10.68 19.84
CA ALA A 225 32.88 -12.03 19.40
C ALA A 225 31.45 -12.45 19.80
N LEU A 226 30.89 -13.44 19.10
CA LEU A 226 29.65 -14.09 19.51
C LEU A 226 29.90 -14.89 20.81
N PRO A 227 29.16 -14.65 21.91
CA PRO A 227 29.36 -15.39 23.16
C PRO A 227 29.22 -16.91 22.99
N ASP A 228 30.08 -17.67 23.68
CA ASP A 228 30.17 -19.14 23.56
C ASP A 228 28.80 -19.84 23.73
N ASP A 229 27.98 -19.36 24.66
CA ASP A 229 26.66 -19.91 24.96
C ASP A 229 25.64 -19.74 23.81
N LEU A 230 25.92 -18.80 22.90
CA LEU A 230 25.22 -18.56 21.65
C LEU A 230 25.92 -19.23 20.45
N ASP A 231 27.25 -19.27 20.37
CA ASP A 231 27.95 -19.96 19.27
C ASP A 231 27.66 -21.46 19.29
N VAL A 232 27.68 -22.11 20.46
CA VAL A 232 27.27 -23.53 20.61
C VAL A 232 25.86 -23.77 20.06
N VAL A 233 24.93 -22.84 20.29
CA VAL A 233 23.55 -22.93 19.76
C VAL A 233 23.51 -22.62 18.26
N PHE A 234 24.31 -21.66 17.77
CA PHE A 234 24.36 -21.34 16.35
C PHE A 234 24.94 -22.52 15.55
N LYS A 235 26.03 -23.12 16.04
CA LYS A 235 26.63 -24.35 15.51
C LYS A 235 25.62 -25.50 15.52
N GLN A 236 24.89 -25.71 16.62
CA GLN A 236 23.83 -26.73 16.67
C GLN A 236 22.73 -26.46 15.61
N VAL A 237 22.32 -25.21 15.43
CA VAL A 237 21.29 -24.81 14.45
C VAL A 237 21.78 -24.89 13.00
N ALA A 238 23.08 -24.73 12.76
CA ALA A 238 23.73 -24.86 11.44
C ALA A 238 23.99 -26.34 11.07
N GLU A 239 24.69 -27.08 11.93
CA GLU A 239 25.13 -28.46 11.67
C GLU A 239 24.05 -29.50 11.99
N LYS A 240 23.41 -29.37 13.17
CA LYS A 240 22.53 -30.37 13.78
C LYS A 240 21.10 -29.87 13.96
N ARG A 241 20.58 -29.20 12.93
CA ARG A 241 19.25 -28.55 12.94
C ARG A 241 18.10 -29.47 13.38
N SER A 242 18.15 -30.76 13.02
CA SER A 242 17.14 -31.75 13.43
C SER A 242 17.09 -31.93 14.94
N ASP A 243 18.25 -32.03 15.58
CA ASP A 243 18.40 -32.19 17.04
C ASP A 243 17.86 -30.94 17.76
N PHE A 244 18.16 -29.75 17.24
CA PHE A 244 17.62 -28.49 17.76
C PHE A 244 16.08 -28.42 17.62
N ILE A 245 15.53 -28.84 16.49
CA ILE A 245 14.07 -28.89 16.26
C ILE A 245 13.39 -29.87 17.24
N THR A 246 14.00 -31.03 17.48
CA THR A 246 13.55 -31.99 18.49
C THR A 246 13.62 -31.38 19.90
N LYS A 247 14.70 -30.65 20.22
CA LYS A 247 14.89 -30.00 21.53
C LYS A 247 13.82 -28.95 21.85
N ILE A 248 13.36 -28.19 20.84
CA ILE A 248 12.25 -27.22 20.99
C ILE A 248 10.85 -27.86 20.85
N GLY A 249 10.76 -29.19 20.78
CA GLY A 249 9.48 -29.92 20.77
C GLY A 249 8.64 -29.74 19.51
N LEU A 250 9.26 -29.45 18.36
CA LEU A 250 8.57 -29.25 17.07
C LEU A 250 8.80 -30.39 16.07
N GLN A 251 7.92 -30.49 15.07
CA GLN A 251 8.13 -31.36 13.91
C GLN A 251 9.14 -30.75 12.92
N HIS A 252 9.79 -31.58 12.09
CA HIS A 252 10.87 -31.16 11.20
C HIS A 252 10.48 -30.06 10.20
N ALA A 253 9.27 -30.11 9.62
CA ALA A 253 8.74 -29.05 8.77
C ALA A 253 8.42 -27.75 9.54
N GLU A 254 7.67 -27.84 10.65
CA GLU A 254 7.29 -26.69 11.48
C GLU A 254 8.52 -25.98 12.09
N GLY A 255 9.49 -26.76 12.59
CA GLY A 255 10.72 -26.25 13.16
C GLY A 255 11.60 -25.49 12.16
N LYS A 256 11.67 -25.93 10.89
CA LYS A 256 12.34 -25.17 9.82
C LYS A 256 11.69 -23.80 9.62
N ASP A 257 10.36 -23.76 9.51
CA ASP A 257 9.63 -22.50 9.29
C ASP A 257 9.72 -21.57 10.50
N VAL A 258 9.71 -22.10 11.72
CA VAL A 258 9.95 -21.33 12.96
C VAL A 258 11.38 -20.78 13.02
N ILE A 259 12.40 -21.60 12.77
CA ILE A 259 13.81 -21.16 12.75
C ILE A 259 14.00 -20.08 11.68
N ASN A 260 13.53 -20.30 10.45
CA ASN A 260 13.61 -19.31 9.37
C ASN A 260 12.88 -18.01 9.73
N THR A 261 11.71 -18.08 10.36
CA THR A 261 10.93 -16.91 10.78
C THR A 261 11.67 -16.12 11.85
N VAL A 262 12.12 -16.79 12.93
CA VAL A 262 12.83 -16.17 14.06
C VAL A 262 14.15 -15.56 13.60
N PHE A 263 14.93 -16.28 12.78
CA PHE A 263 16.24 -15.84 12.33
C PHE A 263 16.17 -14.63 11.38
N ASN A 264 15.10 -14.50 10.59
CA ASN A 264 14.83 -13.30 9.79
C ASN A 264 14.19 -12.15 10.61
N GLY A 265 13.98 -12.32 11.92
CA GLY A 265 13.47 -11.30 12.83
C GLY A 265 11.95 -11.29 13.04
N GLY A 266 11.24 -12.34 12.63
CA GLY A 266 9.85 -12.56 13.01
C GLY A 266 9.69 -13.02 14.46
N ALA A 267 8.49 -12.88 15.02
CA ALA A 267 8.18 -13.36 16.36
C ALA A 267 7.99 -14.89 16.37
N PRO A 268 8.47 -15.61 17.40
CA PRO A 268 8.20 -17.04 17.56
C PRO A 268 6.72 -17.33 17.86
N PRO A 269 6.23 -18.56 17.62
CA PRO A 269 4.90 -18.99 18.04
C PRO A 269 4.68 -18.80 19.54
N LYS A 270 3.46 -18.47 19.96
CA LYS A 270 3.13 -18.22 21.38
C LYS A 270 3.61 -19.32 22.36
N LYS A 271 3.56 -20.59 21.94
CA LYS A 271 4.01 -21.74 22.74
C LYS A 271 5.52 -21.75 23.02
N LEU A 272 6.31 -21.06 22.20
CA LEU A 272 7.77 -21.05 22.22
C LEU A 272 8.37 -19.67 22.53
N LYS A 273 7.53 -18.68 22.85
CA LYS A 273 7.96 -17.32 23.19
C LYS A 273 8.95 -17.31 24.35
N ASP A 274 8.74 -18.20 25.32
CA ASP A 274 9.46 -18.21 26.59
C ASP A 274 10.52 -19.34 26.67
N CYS A 275 10.74 -20.07 25.57
CA CYS A 275 11.76 -21.12 25.41
C CYS A 275 13.17 -20.51 25.23
N GLU A 276 14.15 -20.97 26.02
CA GLU A 276 15.50 -20.41 26.05
C GLU A 276 16.27 -20.61 24.73
N GLU A 277 16.16 -21.78 24.09
CA GLU A 277 16.73 -22.06 22.77
C GLU A 277 16.30 -21.03 21.72
N ILE A 278 15.03 -20.60 21.79
CA ILE A 278 14.45 -19.62 20.88
C ILE A 278 14.89 -18.20 21.22
N LYS A 279 15.03 -17.85 22.51
CA LYS A 279 15.63 -16.58 22.94
C LYS A 279 17.09 -16.46 22.50
N LYS A 280 17.86 -17.54 22.63
CA LYS A 280 19.24 -17.63 22.10
C LYS A 280 19.27 -17.47 20.58
N LEU A 281 18.38 -18.15 19.85
CA LEU A 281 18.23 -17.98 18.40
C LEU A 281 17.89 -16.53 18.00
N GLN A 282 17.04 -15.84 18.77
CA GLN A 282 16.75 -14.41 18.56
C GLN A 282 17.98 -13.53 18.78
N ARG A 283 18.81 -13.81 19.80
CA ARG A 283 20.06 -13.09 20.08
C ARG A 283 21.10 -13.30 18.97
N ILE A 284 21.33 -14.55 18.53
CA ILE A 284 22.19 -14.88 17.38
C ILE A 284 21.72 -14.12 16.13
N ALA A 285 20.41 -14.14 15.84
CA ALA A 285 19.83 -13.43 14.71
C ALA A 285 20.00 -11.90 14.79
N LEU A 286 20.10 -11.31 15.98
CA LEU A 286 20.40 -9.89 16.16
C LEU A 286 21.88 -9.59 15.92
N PHE A 287 22.78 -10.38 16.50
CA PHE A 287 24.23 -10.27 16.28
C PHE A 287 24.58 -10.37 14.80
N VAL A 288 24.07 -11.39 14.10
CA VAL A 288 24.24 -11.59 12.66
C VAL A 288 23.74 -10.39 11.84
N ARG A 289 22.61 -9.77 12.21
CA ARG A 289 22.09 -8.57 11.55
C ARG A 289 22.97 -7.34 11.82
N TRP A 290 23.58 -7.22 12.99
CA TRP A 290 24.57 -6.17 13.30
C TRP A 290 25.84 -6.34 12.46
N VAL A 291 26.43 -7.54 12.41
CA VAL A 291 27.58 -7.87 11.54
C VAL A 291 27.29 -7.46 10.09
N ALA A 292 26.15 -7.91 9.53
CA ALA A 292 25.77 -7.60 8.15
C ALA A 292 25.58 -6.09 7.89
N CYS A 293 25.01 -5.33 8.85
CA CYS A 293 24.77 -3.88 8.68
C CYS A 293 26.01 -3.00 8.88
N ASN A 294 27.10 -3.55 9.41
CA ASN A 294 28.42 -2.93 9.43
C ASN A 294 29.24 -3.33 8.18
N LEU A 295 29.17 -4.60 7.77
CA LEU A 295 29.86 -5.11 6.58
C LEU A 295 29.33 -4.52 5.27
N LEU A 296 28.01 -4.27 5.19
CA LEU A 296 27.32 -3.72 4.02
C LEU A 296 26.66 -2.38 4.36
N HIS A 297 27.41 -1.44 4.94
CA HIS A 297 26.83 -0.23 5.51
C HIS A 297 26.14 0.68 4.47
N ASP A 298 26.69 0.78 3.26
CA ASP A 298 26.17 1.67 2.22
C ASP A 298 24.87 1.14 1.60
N ASP A 299 24.80 -0.17 1.37
CA ASP A 299 23.56 -0.86 0.98
C ASP A 299 22.51 -0.77 2.09
N TYR A 300 22.92 -0.84 3.37
CA TYR A 300 22.03 -0.66 4.51
C TYR A 300 21.44 0.75 4.54
N ARG A 301 22.27 1.79 4.38
CA ARG A 301 21.84 3.20 4.25
C ARG A 301 20.80 3.34 3.14
N SER A 302 21.17 2.93 1.92
CA SER A 302 20.30 2.93 0.72
C SER A 302 18.94 2.24 0.95
N LEU A 303 18.90 1.15 1.73
CA LEU A 303 17.67 0.44 2.07
C LEU A 303 16.85 1.09 3.20
N VAL A 304 17.47 1.83 4.13
CA VAL A 304 16.77 2.61 5.17
C VAL A 304 16.05 3.82 4.56
N ASP A 305 16.68 4.51 3.60
CA ASP A 305 16.07 5.65 2.90
C ASP A 305 14.96 5.22 1.93
N ASN A 306 14.96 3.95 1.51
CA ASN A 306 13.92 3.37 0.66
C ASN A 306 12.62 3.09 1.44
N LYS A 307 11.72 4.08 1.46
CA LYS A 307 10.37 4.07 2.08
C LYS A 307 9.39 2.99 1.56
N THR A 308 9.84 2.01 0.77
CA THR A 308 9.09 0.80 0.39
C THR A 308 9.58 -0.48 1.08
N LYS A 309 10.70 -0.42 1.81
CA LYS A 309 11.32 -1.55 2.52
C LYS A 309 11.01 -1.45 4.01
N THR A 310 10.31 -2.46 4.56
CA THR A 310 9.91 -2.49 5.98
C THR A 310 10.99 -3.03 6.92
N PHE A 311 11.92 -3.86 6.43
CA PHE A 311 12.97 -4.49 7.25
C PHE A 311 14.35 -4.41 6.56
N PRO A 312 15.02 -3.24 6.59
CA PRO A 312 16.35 -3.06 5.98
C PRO A 312 17.41 -4.02 6.54
N THR A 313 17.47 -4.21 7.87
CA THR A 313 18.48 -5.06 8.54
C THR A 313 18.39 -6.54 8.11
N ALA A 314 17.18 -7.10 8.05
CA ALA A 314 16.96 -8.46 7.56
C ALA A 314 17.23 -8.58 6.04
N THR A 315 16.94 -7.53 5.27
CA THR A 315 17.30 -7.48 3.83
C THR A 315 18.82 -7.52 3.64
N ILE A 316 19.58 -6.83 4.50
CA ILE A 316 21.04 -6.77 4.45
C ILE A 316 21.71 -8.07 4.94
N MET A 317 21.18 -8.68 5.99
CA MET A 317 21.57 -10.04 6.37
C MET A 317 21.38 -11.02 5.20
N SER A 318 20.25 -10.95 4.50
CA SER A 318 20.03 -11.77 3.30
C SER A 318 21.00 -11.44 2.17
N LEU A 319 21.29 -10.15 1.95
CA LEU A 319 22.26 -9.72 0.93
C LEU A 319 23.66 -10.31 1.18
N MET A 320 24.13 -10.28 2.43
CA MET A 320 25.43 -10.81 2.86
C MET A 320 25.62 -12.29 2.50
N TRP A 321 24.65 -13.16 2.83
CA TRP A 321 24.80 -14.60 2.54
C TRP A 321 24.43 -14.98 1.10
N ASN A 322 23.52 -14.25 0.44
CA ASN A 322 23.19 -14.46 -0.97
C ASN A 322 24.40 -14.19 -1.90
N ALA A 323 25.37 -13.38 -1.47
CA ALA A 323 26.60 -13.11 -2.20
C ALA A 323 27.59 -14.29 -2.13
N VAL A 324 27.74 -14.89 -0.95
CA VAL A 324 28.52 -16.12 -0.76
C VAL A 324 27.84 -17.30 -1.47
N GLU A 325 26.51 -17.41 -1.40
CA GLU A 325 25.73 -18.37 -2.19
C GLU A 325 26.01 -18.23 -3.69
N ASP A 326 25.93 -17.02 -4.24
CA ASP A 326 26.15 -16.79 -5.67
C ASP A 326 27.60 -17.08 -6.13
N ARG A 327 28.61 -16.79 -5.29
CA ARG A 327 30.00 -17.23 -5.54
C ARG A 327 30.14 -18.75 -5.56
N ILE A 328 29.52 -19.44 -4.60
CA ILE A 328 29.53 -20.92 -4.52
C ILE A 328 28.83 -21.53 -5.73
N LEU A 329 27.64 -21.04 -6.09
CA LEU A 329 26.89 -21.50 -7.26
C LEU A 329 27.62 -21.22 -8.58
N HIS A 330 28.36 -20.11 -8.68
CA HIS A 330 29.20 -19.81 -9.85
C HIS A 330 30.32 -20.85 -10.00
N VAL A 331 31.17 -21.02 -8.99
CA VAL A 331 32.26 -22.02 -8.95
C VAL A 331 31.74 -23.44 -9.25
N TRP A 332 30.63 -23.81 -8.60
CA TRP A 332 30.01 -25.11 -8.78
C TRP A 332 29.48 -25.30 -10.20
N SER A 333 28.85 -24.28 -10.79
CA SER A 333 28.36 -24.33 -12.18
C SER A 333 29.50 -24.47 -13.21
N GLU A 334 30.67 -23.86 -12.97
CA GLU A 334 31.84 -24.01 -13.85
C GLU A 334 32.48 -25.41 -13.78
N TYR A 335 32.37 -26.09 -12.64
CA TYR A 335 32.74 -27.50 -12.54
C TYR A 335 31.72 -28.39 -13.26
N VAL A 336 30.43 -28.23 -12.97
CA VAL A 336 29.34 -29.01 -13.58
C VAL A 336 29.33 -28.89 -15.11
N LEU A 337 29.61 -27.71 -15.66
CA LEU A 337 29.70 -27.49 -17.11
C LEU A 337 30.76 -28.35 -17.82
N ARG A 338 31.80 -28.84 -17.11
CA ARG A 338 32.84 -29.69 -17.71
C ARG A 338 32.27 -31.03 -18.20
N GLY A 339 31.23 -31.54 -17.52
CA GLY A 339 30.48 -32.73 -17.93
C GLY A 339 29.49 -32.51 -19.07
N LYS A 340 29.37 -31.28 -19.60
CA LYS A 340 28.47 -30.89 -20.71
C LYS A 340 27.01 -31.38 -20.56
N PRO A 341 26.33 -31.12 -19.41
CA PRO A 341 24.98 -31.60 -19.16
C PRO A 341 23.95 -31.01 -20.13
N LYS A 342 22.96 -31.82 -20.54
CA LYS A 342 21.80 -31.39 -21.37
C LYS A 342 20.84 -30.45 -20.61
N HIS A 343 20.91 -30.44 -19.28
CA HIS A 343 20.23 -29.46 -18.45
C HIS A 343 21.15 -28.97 -17.34
N LEU A 344 21.33 -27.65 -17.24
CA LEU A 344 21.88 -26.98 -16.07
C LEU A 344 21.05 -25.73 -15.74
N SER A 345 20.57 -25.61 -14.50
CA SER A 345 19.91 -24.41 -14.01
C SER A 345 20.34 -24.05 -12.58
N LEU A 346 20.51 -22.75 -12.30
CA LEU A 346 20.84 -22.25 -10.96
C LEU A 346 19.57 -22.16 -10.13
N HIS A 347 19.47 -22.91 -9.04
CA HIS A 347 18.36 -22.81 -8.09
C HIS A 347 18.76 -21.91 -6.90
N PHE A 348 17.83 -21.70 -5.96
CA PHE A 348 18.17 -21.09 -4.66
C PHE A 348 18.58 -22.24 -3.73
N ASP A 349 19.62 -22.04 -2.93
CA ASP A 349 20.34 -23.11 -2.22
C ASP A 349 20.96 -24.26 -3.05
N GLY A 350 20.91 -24.27 -4.40
CA GLY A 350 21.46 -25.40 -5.18
C GLY A 350 21.57 -25.25 -6.71
N LEU A 351 21.96 -26.33 -7.37
CA LEU A 351 22.00 -26.50 -8.83
C LEU A 351 21.09 -27.66 -9.26
N ARG A 352 20.48 -27.56 -10.43
CA ARG A 352 19.75 -28.66 -11.06
C ARG A 352 20.47 -29.12 -12.33
N VAL A 353 20.79 -30.41 -12.40
CA VAL A 353 21.64 -31.03 -13.43
C VAL A 353 20.91 -32.19 -14.10
N SER A 354 21.12 -32.42 -15.40
CA SER A 354 20.57 -33.60 -16.07
C SER A 354 21.24 -34.89 -15.59
N THR A 355 20.43 -35.94 -15.39
CA THR A 355 20.89 -37.21 -14.79
C THR A 355 21.81 -38.03 -15.68
N ASP A 356 21.89 -37.70 -16.97
CA ASP A 356 22.78 -38.32 -17.95
C ASP A 356 24.22 -37.78 -17.90
N ALA A 357 24.48 -36.74 -17.10
CA ALA A 357 25.81 -36.20 -16.84
C ALA A 357 26.40 -36.66 -15.48
N ILE A 358 25.74 -37.62 -14.82
CA ILE A 358 26.07 -38.09 -13.46
C ILE A 358 25.96 -39.63 -13.44
N GLU A 359 27.09 -40.33 -13.47
CA GLU A 359 27.13 -41.80 -13.39
C GLU A 359 26.83 -42.30 -11.97
N ASN A 360 27.51 -41.72 -10.97
CA ASN A 360 27.31 -42.00 -9.55
C ASN A 360 27.02 -40.69 -8.81
N VAL A 361 25.84 -40.59 -8.20
CA VAL A 361 25.34 -39.35 -7.56
C VAL A 361 26.13 -38.99 -6.31
N ASP A 362 26.52 -39.96 -5.47
CA ASP A 362 27.22 -39.70 -4.21
C ASP A 362 28.69 -39.33 -4.43
N GLU A 363 29.33 -39.95 -5.41
CA GLU A 363 30.66 -39.60 -5.92
C GLU A 363 30.68 -38.17 -6.50
N TYR A 364 29.73 -37.88 -7.40
CA TYR A 364 29.59 -36.54 -7.99
C TYR A 364 29.31 -35.45 -6.94
N ILE A 365 28.53 -35.78 -5.90
CA ILE A 365 28.29 -34.91 -4.74
C ILE A 365 29.58 -34.64 -3.96
N ARG A 366 30.40 -35.66 -3.68
CA ARG A 366 31.69 -35.53 -3.00
C ARG A 366 32.62 -34.60 -3.77
N ASP A 367 32.81 -34.86 -5.07
CA ASP A 367 33.71 -34.08 -5.92
C ASP A 367 33.24 -32.62 -6.05
N CYS A 368 31.92 -32.39 -6.16
CA CYS A 368 31.34 -31.04 -6.11
C CYS A 368 31.66 -30.33 -4.78
N GLN A 369 31.52 -31.01 -3.64
CA GLN A 369 31.84 -30.44 -2.33
C GLN A 369 33.33 -30.11 -2.19
N GLU A 370 34.23 -30.98 -2.65
CA GLU A 370 35.67 -30.75 -2.64
C GLU A 370 36.06 -29.53 -3.49
N VAL A 371 35.48 -29.38 -4.68
CA VAL A 371 35.73 -28.23 -5.55
C VAL A 371 35.23 -26.92 -4.94
N ILE A 372 34.04 -26.91 -4.33
CA ILE A 372 33.50 -25.75 -3.62
C ILE A 372 34.43 -25.37 -2.45
N LEU A 373 34.82 -26.34 -1.63
CA LEU A 373 35.72 -26.12 -0.50
C LEU A 373 37.08 -25.57 -0.96
N LYS A 374 37.67 -26.16 -2.02
CA LYS A 374 38.98 -25.79 -2.55
C LYS A 374 39.02 -24.37 -3.15
N GLN A 375 37.95 -23.91 -3.79
CA GLN A 375 37.93 -22.61 -4.50
C GLN A 375 37.23 -21.47 -3.74
N THR A 376 36.36 -21.78 -2.78
CA THR A 376 35.63 -20.77 -1.98
C THR A 376 36.00 -20.76 -0.50
N SER A 377 36.72 -21.80 -0.03
CA SER A 377 37.01 -22.05 1.38
C SER A 377 35.77 -22.23 2.28
N PHE A 378 34.57 -22.39 1.72
CA PHE A 378 33.36 -22.75 2.46
C PHE A 378 33.14 -24.27 2.42
N ASN A 379 32.99 -24.87 3.59
CA ASN A 379 32.59 -26.26 3.74
C ASN A 379 31.06 -26.35 3.60
N VAL A 380 30.59 -27.06 2.58
CA VAL A 380 29.17 -27.30 2.33
C VAL A 380 28.91 -28.79 2.24
N LYS A 381 27.78 -29.24 2.80
CA LYS A 381 27.22 -30.56 2.52
C LYS A 381 26.17 -30.43 1.44
N VAL A 382 26.34 -31.10 0.31
CA VAL A 382 25.35 -31.15 -0.77
C VAL A 382 24.45 -32.37 -0.56
N VAL A 383 23.19 -32.27 -0.97
CA VAL A 383 22.19 -33.35 -0.87
C VAL A 383 21.33 -33.37 -2.13
N ALA A 384 21.22 -34.55 -2.76
CA ALA A 384 20.25 -34.77 -3.83
C ALA A 384 18.81 -34.71 -3.27
N LYS A 385 18.00 -33.75 -3.71
CA LYS A 385 16.59 -33.63 -3.31
C LYS A 385 15.67 -34.12 -4.42
N LYS A 386 14.80 -35.09 -4.10
CA LYS A 386 13.62 -35.44 -4.90
C LYS A 386 12.42 -34.65 -4.38
N HIS A 387 11.60 -34.11 -5.29
CA HIS A 387 10.40 -33.36 -4.96
C HIS A 387 9.17 -34.16 -5.32
N TYR A 388 8.47 -34.64 -4.29
CA TYR A 388 7.32 -35.51 -4.41
C TYR A 388 6.00 -34.75 -4.22
N ASN A 389 4.94 -35.24 -4.84
CA ASN A 389 3.56 -34.82 -4.53
C ASN A 389 3.05 -35.51 -3.24
N PHE A 390 1.84 -35.19 -2.80
CA PHE A 390 1.26 -35.77 -1.59
C PHE A 390 1.19 -37.31 -1.62
N ILE A 391 0.62 -37.92 -2.67
CA ILE A 391 0.40 -39.38 -2.71
C ILE A 391 1.72 -40.15 -2.84
N GLN A 392 2.70 -39.62 -3.57
CA GLN A 392 4.05 -40.16 -3.63
C GLN A 392 4.71 -40.23 -2.24
N LEU A 393 4.51 -39.22 -1.39
CA LEU A 393 5.01 -39.25 -0.01
C LEU A 393 4.27 -40.26 0.87
N ILE A 394 3.02 -40.60 0.56
CA ILE A 394 2.30 -41.71 1.22
C ILE A 394 2.83 -43.07 0.73
N HIS A 395 3.12 -43.22 -0.56
CA HIS A 395 3.70 -44.45 -1.14
C HIS A 395 5.15 -44.69 -0.66
N ASP A 396 5.95 -43.64 -0.51
CA ASP A 396 7.34 -43.69 -0.02
C ASP A 396 7.43 -43.92 1.51
N GLN A 397 6.63 -43.19 2.29
CA GLN A 397 6.77 -43.20 3.75
C GLN A 397 5.81 -44.16 4.47
N GLY A 398 4.76 -44.63 3.80
CA GLY A 398 3.72 -45.47 4.37
C GLY A 398 3.79 -46.93 3.91
N THR A 399 3.40 -47.83 4.78
CA THR A 399 3.29 -49.26 4.46
C THR A 399 1.94 -49.54 3.83
N LEU A 400 1.88 -50.17 2.66
CA LEU A 400 0.65 -50.76 2.14
C LEU A 400 0.29 -51.99 3.00
N VAL A 401 -0.85 -51.97 3.67
CA VAL A 401 -1.24 -52.98 4.68
C VAL A 401 -2.38 -53.88 4.21
N ASN A 402 -3.26 -53.42 3.32
CA ASN A 402 -4.36 -54.23 2.79
C ASN A 402 -4.89 -53.66 1.46
N LYS A 403 -5.65 -54.49 0.72
CA LYS A 403 -6.56 -54.05 -0.35
C LYS A 403 -8.01 -54.40 0.02
N ILE A 404 -8.93 -53.45 -0.12
CA ILE A 404 -10.34 -53.60 0.29
C ILE A 404 -11.11 -54.36 -0.80
N SER A 405 -11.28 -55.66 -0.59
CA SER A 405 -11.96 -56.57 -1.54
C SER A 405 -13.44 -56.25 -1.76
N ASN A 406 -14.15 -55.72 -0.76
CA ASN A 406 -15.58 -55.43 -0.83
C ASN A 406 -15.92 -53.99 -1.26
N LEU A 407 -15.04 -53.34 -2.03
CA LEU A 407 -15.31 -52.05 -2.66
C LEU A 407 -16.14 -52.26 -3.95
N PRO A 408 -17.37 -51.71 -4.07
CA PRO A 408 -18.18 -51.82 -5.28
C PRO A 408 -17.50 -51.24 -6.51
N ASP A 409 -17.57 -51.93 -7.65
CA ASP A 409 -16.86 -51.56 -8.88
C ASP A 409 -17.29 -50.21 -9.46
N LEU A 410 -18.56 -49.83 -9.29
CA LEU A 410 -19.05 -48.49 -9.67
C LEU A 410 -18.33 -47.34 -8.93
N LEU A 411 -17.70 -47.58 -7.76
CA LEU A 411 -16.87 -46.59 -7.06
C LEU A 411 -15.39 -46.58 -7.52
N LYS A 412 -15.00 -47.53 -8.38
CA LYS A 412 -13.66 -47.60 -9.03
C LYS A 412 -13.66 -46.90 -10.39
N VAL A 413 -14.84 -46.64 -10.97
CA VAL A 413 -15.01 -45.90 -12.23
C VAL A 413 -14.49 -44.46 -12.10
N SER A 414 -13.93 -43.93 -13.19
CA SER A 414 -13.49 -42.53 -13.30
C SER A 414 -14.60 -41.55 -12.89
N GLY A 415 -14.21 -40.41 -12.32
CA GLY A 415 -15.10 -39.43 -11.70
C GLY A 415 -15.61 -39.79 -10.31
N ASN A 416 -15.59 -41.07 -9.91
CA ASN A 416 -16.20 -41.52 -8.65
C ASN A 416 -15.23 -41.55 -7.44
N CYS A 417 -14.05 -40.95 -7.52
CA CYS A 417 -13.09 -40.85 -6.40
C CYS A 417 -13.65 -40.15 -5.15
N ILE A 418 -14.50 -39.12 -5.31
CA ILE A 418 -15.15 -38.43 -4.18
C ILE A 418 -16.22 -39.34 -3.53
N PRO A 419 -17.18 -39.95 -4.27
CA PRO A 419 -18.05 -40.99 -3.72
C PRO A 419 -17.31 -42.15 -3.03
N CYS A 420 -16.22 -42.65 -3.63
CA CYS A 420 -15.37 -43.70 -3.06
C CYS A 420 -14.77 -43.28 -1.71
N SER A 421 -14.18 -42.07 -1.65
CA SER A 421 -13.67 -41.49 -0.41
C SER A 421 -14.77 -41.27 0.65
N MET A 422 -15.98 -40.85 0.25
CA MET A 422 -17.11 -40.75 1.17
C MET A 422 -17.54 -42.13 1.70
N TRP A 423 -17.52 -43.18 0.88
CA TRP A 423 -17.89 -44.54 1.29
C TRP A 423 -16.94 -45.07 2.37
N HIS A 424 -15.64 -44.78 2.26
CA HIS A 424 -14.65 -45.12 3.29
C HIS A 424 -14.75 -44.25 4.55
N ALA A 425 -14.99 -42.95 4.40
CA ALA A 425 -15.04 -41.99 5.51
C ALA A 425 -16.37 -42.02 6.29
N MET A 426 -17.47 -42.45 5.68
CA MET A 426 -18.84 -42.34 6.23
C MET A 426 -19.58 -43.69 6.24
N PRO A 427 -19.27 -44.61 7.20
CA PRO A 427 -19.86 -45.94 7.26
C PRO A 427 -21.40 -45.97 7.25
N THR A 428 -22.05 -45.00 7.90
CA THR A 428 -23.52 -44.88 7.97
C THR A 428 -24.18 -44.59 6.63
N SER A 429 -23.42 -44.12 5.63
CA SER A 429 -23.93 -43.61 4.36
C SER A 429 -23.60 -44.52 3.19
N LYS A 430 -22.92 -45.66 3.41
CA LYS A 430 -22.42 -46.55 2.34
C LYS A 430 -23.50 -46.97 1.33
N ALA A 431 -24.66 -47.43 1.81
CA ALA A 431 -25.76 -47.84 0.94
C ALA A 431 -26.33 -46.67 0.12
N ALA A 432 -26.51 -45.50 0.75
CA ALA A 432 -26.99 -44.29 0.08
C ALA A 432 -25.99 -43.79 -1.00
N ILE A 433 -24.69 -43.86 -0.73
CA ILE A 433 -23.64 -43.51 -1.71
C ILE A 433 -23.69 -44.43 -2.93
N VAL A 434 -23.77 -45.75 -2.71
CA VAL A 434 -23.86 -46.73 -3.80
C VAL A 434 -25.13 -46.51 -4.62
N SER A 435 -26.30 -46.41 -3.96
CA SER A 435 -27.58 -46.19 -4.61
C SER A 435 -27.65 -44.87 -5.39
N ALA A 436 -27.02 -43.80 -4.91
CA ALA A 436 -27.07 -42.49 -5.57
C ALA A 436 -26.07 -42.34 -6.72
N VAL A 437 -24.97 -43.11 -6.74
CA VAL A 437 -24.06 -43.21 -7.91
C VAL A 437 -24.64 -44.14 -8.99
N GLN A 438 -25.47 -45.12 -8.59
CA GLN A 438 -26.15 -46.06 -9.49
C GLN A 438 -27.43 -45.50 -10.14
N ASP A 439 -27.93 -44.34 -9.69
CA ASP A 439 -29.13 -43.70 -10.23
C ASP A 439 -28.84 -43.02 -11.58
N ASP A 440 -29.07 -43.75 -12.67
CA ASP A 440 -28.87 -43.28 -14.04
C ASP A 440 -29.72 -42.05 -14.41
N GLY A 441 -30.81 -41.78 -13.68
CA GLY A 441 -31.70 -40.66 -13.93
C GLY A 441 -31.24 -39.32 -13.33
N GLN A 442 -30.22 -39.31 -12.47
CA GLN A 442 -29.71 -38.06 -11.88
C GLN A 442 -28.74 -37.35 -12.83
N GLN A 443 -28.99 -36.04 -13.06
CA GLN A 443 -28.18 -35.19 -13.92
C GLN A 443 -26.71 -35.18 -13.47
N GLU A 444 -26.44 -35.22 -12.18
CA GLU A 444 -25.10 -35.32 -11.59
C GLU A 444 -24.33 -36.58 -12.00
N ASN A 445 -25.02 -37.67 -12.38
CA ASN A 445 -24.41 -38.90 -12.91
C ASN A 445 -24.25 -38.87 -14.44
N VAL A 446 -25.12 -38.16 -15.15
CA VAL A 446 -24.99 -37.90 -16.60
C VAL A 446 -23.81 -36.96 -16.86
N ASP A 447 -23.76 -35.82 -16.15
CA ASP A 447 -22.69 -34.82 -16.25
C ASP A 447 -21.33 -35.43 -15.88
N ALA A 448 -21.27 -36.20 -14.79
CA ALA A 448 -20.03 -36.86 -14.36
C ALA A 448 -19.48 -37.84 -15.40
N ARG A 449 -20.35 -38.58 -16.11
CA ARG A 449 -19.94 -39.44 -17.22
C ARG A 449 -19.44 -38.63 -18.42
N LYS A 450 -20.08 -37.50 -18.74
CA LYS A 450 -19.69 -36.62 -19.85
C LYS A 450 -18.37 -35.86 -19.61
N ILE A 451 -18.07 -35.45 -18.38
CA ILE A 451 -16.89 -34.63 -18.05
C ILE A 451 -15.77 -35.39 -17.34
N GLY A 452 -16.03 -36.62 -16.88
CA GLY A 452 -15.07 -37.49 -16.19
C GLY A 452 -14.77 -37.12 -14.74
N TYR A 453 -15.32 -36.04 -14.18
CA TYR A 453 -15.06 -35.59 -12.81
C TYR A 453 -16.32 -35.12 -12.09
N ARG A 454 -16.26 -35.02 -10.75
CA ARG A 454 -17.36 -34.52 -9.91
C ARG A 454 -16.89 -33.42 -8.96
N SER A 455 -17.79 -32.53 -8.54
CA SER A 455 -17.51 -31.55 -7.48
C SER A 455 -17.94 -32.08 -6.11
N TYR A 456 -17.33 -31.58 -5.03
CA TYR A 456 -17.79 -31.94 -3.69
C TYR A 456 -19.24 -31.48 -3.44
N ARG A 457 -19.69 -30.39 -4.08
CA ARG A 457 -21.08 -29.91 -4.02
C ARG A 457 -22.07 -30.89 -4.67
N SER A 458 -21.80 -31.37 -5.88
CA SER A 458 -22.73 -32.27 -6.57
C SER A 458 -22.84 -33.61 -5.83
N VAL A 459 -21.72 -34.16 -5.36
CA VAL A 459 -21.73 -35.41 -4.57
C VAL A 459 -22.40 -35.22 -3.21
N ALA A 460 -22.19 -34.08 -2.53
CA ALA A 460 -22.90 -33.74 -1.29
C ALA A 460 -24.43 -33.66 -1.47
N ALA A 461 -24.90 -33.05 -2.56
CA ALA A 461 -26.32 -32.95 -2.90
C ALA A 461 -26.92 -34.33 -3.25
N MET A 462 -26.29 -35.06 -4.17
CA MET A 462 -26.64 -36.41 -4.63
C MET A 462 -26.79 -37.40 -3.48
N VAL A 463 -25.85 -37.39 -2.52
CA VAL A 463 -25.85 -38.27 -1.34
C VAL A 463 -26.67 -37.69 -0.16
N LYS A 464 -27.14 -36.44 -0.27
CA LYS A 464 -27.88 -35.70 0.77
C LYS A 464 -27.10 -35.58 2.10
N VAL A 465 -25.82 -35.21 1.99
CA VAL A 465 -24.88 -35.07 3.12
C VAL A 465 -24.25 -33.68 3.15
N ASP A 466 -24.47 -32.94 4.23
CA ASP A 466 -23.77 -31.68 4.49
C ASP A 466 -22.27 -31.90 4.70
N LEU A 467 -21.46 -31.34 3.80
CA LEU A 467 -20.01 -31.26 3.94
C LEU A 467 -19.57 -29.92 4.56
N VAL A 468 -18.51 -29.99 5.36
CA VAL A 468 -17.69 -28.87 5.83
C VAL A 468 -16.31 -29.01 5.20
N SER A 469 -15.64 -27.88 4.93
CA SER A 469 -14.38 -27.83 4.17
C SER A 469 -13.36 -26.89 4.83
N CYS A 470 -12.07 -27.21 4.69
CA CYS A 470 -10.99 -26.27 4.99
C CYS A 470 -9.76 -26.50 4.09
N VAL A 471 -8.91 -25.48 3.96
CA VAL A 471 -7.60 -25.58 3.28
C VAL A 471 -6.59 -26.21 4.23
N GLY A 472 -5.85 -27.21 3.75
CA GLY A 472 -4.93 -28.01 4.58
C GLY A 472 -5.66 -29.04 5.43
N LEU A 473 -5.05 -29.39 6.57
CA LEU A 473 -5.56 -30.40 7.50
C LEU A 473 -6.65 -29.85 8.45
N PRO A 474 -7.61 -30.69 8.87
CA PRO A 474 -8.74 -30.26 9.70
C PRO A 474 -8.36 -30.23 11.19
N PRO A 475 -9.24 -29.66 12.05
CA PRO A 475 -9.04 -29.66 13.51
C PRO A 475 -8.77 -31.04 14.12
N ASN A 476 -7.78 -31.13 15.02
CA ASN A 476 -7.24 -32.36 15.63
C ASN A 476 -8.25 -33.32 16.33
N HIS A 477 -9.51 -32.92 16.50
CA HIS A 477 -10.55 -33.79 17.06
C HIS A 477 -11.23 -34.68 16.00
N LEU A 478 -11.09 -34.36 14.70
CA LEU A 478 -11.66 -35.13 13.60
C LEU A 478 -10.82 -36.37 13.32
N LYS A 479 -11.48 -37.53 13.36
CA LYS A 479 -10.85 -38.85 13.20
C LYS A 479 -11.03 -39.46 11.80
N ASN A 480 -12.01 -39.00 11.02
CA ASN A 480 -12.27 -39.43 9.65
C ASN A 480 -12.58 -38.21 8.79
N PHE A 481 -11.92 -38.07 7.64
CA PHE A 481 -12.16 -36.98 6.70
C PHE A 481 -11.67 -37.37 5.29
N LEU A 482 -12.13 -36.64 4.28
CA LEU A 482 -11.64 -36.73 2.91
C LEU A 482 -10.51 -35.72 2.71
N LEU A 483 -9.51 -36.07 1.90
CA LEU A 483 -8.41 -35.18 1.52
C LEU A 483 -8.34 -35.09 -0.02
N HIS A 484 -8.39 -33.85 -0.51
CA HIS A 484 -8.24 -33.47 -1.91
C HIS A 484 -6.82 -33.03 -2.19
N TYR A 485 -6.29 -33.37 -3.37
CA TYR A 485 -4.96 -32.99 -3.83
C TYR A 485 -4.86 -33.13 -5.37
N ASP A 486 -3.74 -32.73 -5.96
CA ASP A 486 -3.49 -32.91 -7.40
C ASP A 486 -2.66 -34.17 -7.64
N TYR A 487 -3.21 -35.11 -8.41
CA TYR A 487 -2.68 -36.45 -8.58
C TYR A 487 -1.54 -36.55 -9.60
N GLU A 488 -0.78 -37.63 -9.44
CA GLU A 488 0.52 -37.92 -10.02
C GLU A 488 0.53 -37.94 -11.56
N GLY A 489 -0.58 -38.37 -12.18
CA GLY A 489 -0.75 -38.42 -13.63
C GLY A 489 -1.30 -37.13 -14.23
N ASN A 490 -0.43 -36.20 -14.62
CA ASN A 490 -0.76 -35.07 -15.50
C ASN A 490 -1.76 -34.02 -14.93
N GLY A 491 -1.80 -33.77 -13.62
CA GLY A 491 -2.62 -32.68 -13.08
C GLY A 491 -4.12 -32.96 -13.03
N VAL A 492 -4.53 -34.22 -13.04
CA VAL A 492 -5.88 -34.62 -12.63
C VAL A 492 -6.03 -34.39 -11.12
N PRO A 493 -7.02 -33.65 -10.61
CA PRO A 493 -7.28 -33.57 -9.18
C PRO A 493 -7.96 -34.87 -8.68
N HIS A 494 -7.62 -35.33 -7.47
CA HIS A 494 -8.11 -36.60 -6.91
C HIS A 494 -8.54 -36.46 -5.44
N CYS A 495 -9.09 -37.52 -4.87
CA CYS A 495 -9.59 -37.55 -3.50
C CYS A 495 -9.33 -38.91 -2.82
N VAL A 496 -8.83 -38.87 -1.59
CA VAL A 496 -8.62 -40.05 -0.71
C VAL A 496 -9.36 -39.89 0.62
N SER A 497 -9.57 -41.01 1.33
CA SER A 497 -10.10 -41.03 2.69
C SER A 497 -8.98 -41.17 3.72
N ILE A 498 -8.99 -40.32 4.75
CA ILE A 498 -8.04 -40.32 5.87
C ILE A 498 -8.75 -40.77 7.15
N ARG A 499 -8.11 -41.67 7.91
CA ARG A 499 -8.54 -42.10 9.25
C ARG A 499 -7.39 -42.05 10.24
N PHE A 500 -7.61 -41.40 11.38
CA PHE A 500 -6.71 -41.46 12.54
C PHE A 500 -7.20 -42.52 13.53
N ASP A 501 -6.26 -43.27 14.12
CA ASP A 501 -6.57 -44.27 15.15
C ASP A 501 -7.08 -43.64 16.45
N THR A 502 -7.56 -44.44 17.40
CA THR A 502 -8.05 -43.94 18.70
C THR A 502 -6.96 -43.18 19.47
N THR A 503 -5.70 -43.65 19.44
CA THR A 503 -4.57 -43.11 20.22
C THR A 503 -3.88 -41.89 19.61
N ASN A 504 -4.27 -41.45 18.39
CA ASN A 504 -3.61 -40.36 17.64
C ASN A 504 -2.11 -40.63 17.38
N LYS A 505 -1.76 -41.87 17.04
CA LYS A 505 -0.40 -42.29 16.67
C LYS A 505 -0.29 -42.70 15.20
N ILE A 506 -1.34 -43.28 14.63
CA ILE A 506 -1.35 -43.87 13.27
C ILE A 506 -2.38 -43.14 12.39
N ALA A 507 -1.92 -42.69 11.23
CA ALA A 507 -2.76 -42.32 10.11
C ALA A 507 -2.95 -43.54 9.18
N THR A 508 -4.16 -43.72 8.69
CA THR A 508 -4.51 -44.64 7.61
C THR A 508 -5.01 -43.80 6.43
N VAL A 509 -4.39 -43.97 5.26
CA VAL A 509 -4.79 -43.34 4.00
C VAL A 509 -5.40 -44.45 3.13
N ILE A 510 -6.57 -44.19 2.56
CA ILE A 510 -7.29 -45.14 1.70
C ILE A 510 -7.52 -44.47 0.34
N ASP A 511 -6.89 -45.02 -0.70
CA ASP A 511 -7.04 -44.58 -2.09
C ASP A 511 -7.64 -45.71 -2.93
N GLY A 512 -8.83 -45.50 -3.50
CA GLY A 512 -9.59 -46.56 -4.16
C GLY A 512 -9.81 -47.75 -3.23
N ALA A 513 -9.12 -48.87 -3.50
CA ALA A 513 -9.11 -50.06 -2.65
C ALA A 513 -7.89 -50.17 -1.72
N ASP A 514 -6.83 -49.39 -1.95
CA ASP A 514 -5.51 -49.59 -1.33
C ASP A 514 -5.37 -48.84 -0.01
N VAL A 515 -4.83 -49.52 1.01
CA VAL A 515 -4.80 -49.04 2.40
C VAL A 515 -3.37 -48.89 2.91
N TYR A 516 -2.91 -47.64 2.98
CA TYR A 516 -1.59 -47.27 3.51
C TYR A 516 -1.68 -46.89 5.00
N LYS A 517 -0.70 -47.29 5.80
CA LYS A 517 -0.54 -46.84 7.19
C LYS A 517 0.83 -46.22 7.43
N LEU A 518 0.84 -45.13 8.19
CA LEU A 518 2.03 -44.39 8.61
C LEU A 518 1.77 -43.69 9.95
N SER A 519 2.81 -43.22 10.64
CA SER A 519 2.61 -42.41 11.85
C SER A 519 1.96 -41.07 11.50
N ILE A 520 1.18 -40.49 12.41
CA ILE A 520 0.57 -39.16 12.18
C ILE A 520 1.64 -38.09 11.90
N MET A 521 2.84 -38.21 12.49
CA MET A 521 3.98 -37.34 12.19
C MET A 521 4.47 -37.47 10.74
N LYS A 522 4.61 -38.69 10.20
CA LYS A 522 4.95 -38.89 8.78
C LYS A 522 3.86 -38.33 7.85
N PHE A 523 2.59 -38.61 8.15
CA PHE A 523 1.46 -38.06 7.40
C PHE A 523 1.43 -36.52 7.41
N GLN A 524 1.70 -35.89 8.54
CA GLN A 524 1.75 -34.43 8.66
C GLN A 524 2.95 -33.84 7.92
N ASP A 525 4.15 -34.45 8.00
CA ASP A 525 5.29 -34.01 7.19
C ASP A 525 5.02 -34.21 5.68
N ALA A 526 4.39 -35.32 5.26
CA ALA A 526 3.98 -35.54 3.88
C ALA A 526 3.07 -34.40 3.35
N CYS A 527 2.01 -34.04 4.09
CA CYS A 527 1.15 -32.89 3.74
C CYS A 527 1.89 -31.55 3.72
N LEU A 528 2.95 -31.38 4.51
CA LEU A 528 3.73 -30.14 4.59
C LEU A 528 4.90 -30.08 3.58
N SER A 529 5.41 -31.22 3.14
CA SER A 529 6.57 -31.35 2.25
C SER A 529 6.17 -31.50 0.77
N ALA A 530 4.94 -31.95 0.48
CA ALA A 530 4.39 -32.12 -0.87
C ALA A 530 4.48 -30.86 -1.76
N VAL A 531 4.82 -31.03 -3.05
CA VAL A 531 4.87 -29.90 -4.02
C VAL A 531 3.52 -29.25 -4.28
N ASP A 532 2.44 -30.02 -4.15
CA ASP A 532 1.04 -29.65 -4.35
C ASP A 532 0.34 -29.20 -3.06
N ARG A 533 1.04 -29.11 -1.92
CA ARG A 533 0.48 -28.68 -0.62
C ARG A 533 -0.35 -27.38 -0.62
N SER A 534 -0.19 -26.53 -1.62
CA SER A 534 -0.98 -25.30 -1.82
C SER A 534 -2.42 -25.54 -2.29
N THR A 535 -2.73 -26.74 -2.80
CA THR A 535 -4.06 -27.17 -3.26
C THR A 535 -4.63 -28.31 -2.41
N ILE A 536 -3.94 -28.75 -1.35
CA ILE A 536 -4.51 -29.70 -0.39
C ILE A 536 -5.67 -29.06 0.37
N LEU A 537 -6.84 -29.70 0.33
CA LEU A 537 -8.02 -29.36 1.12
C LEU A 537 -8.57 -30.61 1.80
N THR A 538 -9.32 -30.41 2.88
CA THR A 538 -10.00 -31.51 3.59
C THR A 538 -11.48 -31.23 3.81
N TYR A 539 -12.28 -32.29 3.75
CA TYR A 539 -13.74 -32.26 3.83
C TYR A 539 -14.26 -33.32 4.80
N TRP A 540 -15.29 -33.01 5.58
CA TRP A 540 -15.93 -33.95 6.49
C TRP A 540 -17.44 -33.71 6.58
N ARG A 541 -18.18 -34.69 7.10
CA ARG A 541 -19.60 -34.54 7.39
C ARG A 541 -19.80 -33.59 8.57
N ARG A 542 -20.69 -32.60 8.42
CA ARG A 542 -21.02 -31.61 9.45
C ARG A 542 -21.46 -32.25 10.77
N ASP A 543 -20.79 -31.90 11.88
CA ASP A 543 -21.29 -32.08 13.26
C ASP A 543 -21.98 -30.79 13.74
N THR A 544 -22.82 -30.92 14.77
CA THR A 544 -23.38 -29.85 15.61
C THR A 544 -22.34 -28.83 16.12
N LYS A 545 -21.07 -29.21 16.18
CA LYS A 545 -19.93 -28.39 16.64
C LYS A 545 -19.30 -27.56 15.51
N ASP A 546 -19.58 -27.88 14.24
CA ASP A 546 -19.03 -27.16 13.10
C ASP A 546 -19.75 -25.84 12.85
N LYS A 547 -18.99 -24.74 12.84
CA LYS A 547 -19.53 -23.41 12.54
C LYS A 547 -19.89 -23.28 11.06
N THR A 548 -21.03 -22.67 10.79
CA THR A 548 -21.43 -22.25 9.44
C THR A 548 -20.62 -21.04 8.98
N ASP A 549 -19.53 -21.28 8.26
CA ASP A 549 -18.86 -20.26 7.45
C ASP A 549 -19.41 -20.29 6.01
N ALA A 550 -20.05 -19.20 5.59
CA ALA A 550 -20.56 -19.06 4.23
C ALA A 550 -19.46 -18.93 3.17
N LYS A 551 -18.19 -18.70 3.56
CA LYS A 551 -17.06 -18.55 2.63
C LYS A 551 -16.42 -19.86 2.22
N SER A 552 -16.28 -20.80 3.16
CA SER A 552 -15.74 -22.14 2.85
C SER A 552 -16.67 -22.95 1.94
N ALA A 553 -17.95 -22.55 1.82
CA ALA A 553 -18.89 -23.09 0.84
C ALA A 553 -18.39 -23.03 -0.62
N ILE A 554 -17.53 -22.06 -0.99
CA ILE A 554 -16.90 -21.96 -2.32
C ILE A 554 -15.98 -23.17 -2.58
N LEU A 555 -15.38 -23.73 -1.53
CA LEU A 555 -14.48 -24.89 -1.66
C LEU A 555 -15.25 -26.16 -2.02
N LEU A 556 -16.58 -26.20 -1.88
CA LEU A 556 -17.38 -27.34 -2.37
C LEU A 556 -17.46 -27.38 -3.91
N ASP A 557 -17.16 -26.27 -4.60
CA ASP A 557 -17.09 -26.23 -6.07
C ASP A 557 -15.78 -26.82 -6.62
N MET A 558 -14.81 -27.15 -5.76
CA MET A 558 -13.64 -27.95 -6.13
C MET A 558 -14.08 -29.32 -6.65
N ALA A 559 -13.37 -29.82 -7.67
CA ALA A 559 -13.73 -31.06 -8.37
C ALA A 559 -12.55 -32.00 -8.60
N ALA A 560 -12.82 -33.30 -8.70
CA ALA A 560 -11.83 -34.37 -8.82
C ALA A 560 -12.32 -35.58 -9.62
N GLY A 561 -11.37 -36.36 -10.16
CA GLY A 561 -11.59 -37.74 -10.61
C GLY A 561 -11.38 -38.08 -12.09
N ALA A 562 -10.91 -37.15 -12.94
CA ALA A 562 -10.80 -37.36 -14.40
C ALA A 562 -9.95 -38.58 -14.82
N SER A 563 -10.26 -39.14 -15.99
CA SER A 563 -9.68 -40.40 -16.49
C SER A 563 -8.26 -40.25 -17.04
N GLN A 564 -7.59 -41.40 -17.17
CA GLN A 564 -6.58 -41.60 -18.21
C GLN A 564 -7.25 -42.27 -19.42
N ASP A 565 -7.04 -41.65 -20.58
CA ASP A 565 -7.01 -42.23 -21.94
C ASP A 565 -7.92 -43.46 -22.24
N SER A 566 -9.10 -43.20 -22.83
CA SER A 566 -9.80 -44.14 -23.73
C SER A 566 -10.50 -43.34 -24.85
N GLU A 567 -10.63 -43.94 -26.03
CA GLU A 567 -10.98 -43.28 -27.30
C GLU A 567 -12.35 -42.58 -27.28
N ALA A 568 -12.46 -41.49 -28.03
CA ALA A 568 -13.68 -40.67 -28.13
C ALA A 568 -14.36 -40.90 -29.48
N ASP A 569 -15.62 -41.33 -29.43
CA ASP A 569 -16.51 -41.49 -30.58
C ASP A 569 -17.21 -40.14 -30.87
N ASP A 570 -17.19 -39.67 -32.12
CA ASP A 570 -17.78 -38.39 -32.51
C ASP A 570 -19.29 -38.50 -32.76
N SER A 571 -20.09 -37.66 -32.09
CA SER A 571 -21.48 -37.37 -32.47
C SER A 571 -21.93 -36.00 -31.95
N ASP A 572 -22.91 -35.40 -32.63
CA ASP A 572 -22.97 -33.94 -32.85
C ASP A 572 -24.18 -33.22 -32.21
N GLU A 573 -24.22 -31.90 -32.42
CA GLU A 573 -25.31 -30.93 -32.28
C GLU A 573 -25.71 -30.44 -30.87
N GLY A 574 -26.34 -29.23 -30.82
CA GLY A 574 -27.40 -29.02 -29.84
C GLY A 574 -27.54 -27.71 -29.03
N MET A 575 -27.30 -26.52 -29.60
CA MET A 575 -28.08 -25.28 -29.28
C MET A 575 -28.02 -24.69 -27.83
N GLY A 576 -28.60 -23.49 -27.58
CA GLY A 576 -29.31 -23.26 -26.30
C GLY A 576 -29.01 -22.09 -25.33
N ASP A 577 -28.87 -20.84 -25.81
CA ASP A 577 -29.32 -19.62 -25.10
C ASP A 577 -28.63 -19.11 -23.78
N LYS A 578 -29.27 -18.15 -23.09
CA LYS A 578 -28.60 -17.12 -22.27
C LYS A 578 -28.93 -17.23 -20.77
N CYS A 579 -27.92 -17.00 -19.91
CA CYS A 579 -28.16 -16.16 -18.73
C CYS A 579 -26.89 -15.42 -18.25
N ARG A 580 -27.00 -14.10 -18.03
CA ARG A 580 -26.05 -13.29 -17.27
C ARG A 580 -26.82 -12.25 -16.47
N SER A 581 -27.19 -12.57 -15.24
CA SER A 581 -27.76 -11.60 -14.32
C SER A 581 -26.74 -10.51 -13.99
N SER A 582 -27.21 -9.27 -13.85
CA SER A 582 -26.36 -8.11 -13.57
C SER A 582 -26.73 -7.52 -12.21
N HIS A 583 -25.72 -7.31 -11.35
CA HIS A 583 -25.89 -6.65 -10.05
C HIS A 583 -24.79 -5.59 -9.90
N GLY A 584 -25.10 -4.37 -10.34
CA GLY A 584 -24.24 -3.19 -10.17
C GLY A 584 -24.82 -2.27 -9.09
N MET A 585 -24.02 -1.95 -8.07
CA MET A 585 -24.43 -1.06 -6.98
C MET A 585 -24.83 0.33 -7.48
N VAL A 586 -26.05 0.75 -7.14
CA VAL A 586 -26.58 2.09 -7.43
C VAL A 586 -25.79 3.15 -6.66
N ARG A 587 -25.59 4.33 -7.26
CA ARG A 587 -24.98 5.51 -6.62
C ARG A 587 -26.02 6.58 -6.38
N LEU A 588 -26.18 6.99 -5.13
CA LEU A 588 -27.03 8.13 -4.79
C LEU A 588 -26.32 9.46 -5.07
N SER A 589 -27.04 10.39 -5.70
CA SER A 589 -26.65 11.78 -5.92
C SER A 589 -27.45 12.70 -4.98
N GLN A 590 -26.93 13.91 -4.74
CA GLN A 590 -27.65 14.95 -4.00
C GLN A 590 -27.70 16.24 -4.83
N ASP A 591 -28.92 16.68 -5.07
CA ASP A 591 -29.34 18.03 -5.47
C ASP A 591 -28.70 18.63 -6.75
N ASP A 592 -28.49 17.77 -7.76
CA ASP A 592 -28.36 18.15 -9.18
C ASP A 592 -29.46 17.45 -10.02
N ALA A 593 -30.66 18.03 -10.06
CA ALA A 593 -31.78 17.80 -11.02
C ALA A 593 -32.33 16.37 -11.31
N GLU A 594 -31.73 15.29 -10.83
CA GLU A 594 -32.19 13.91 -11.05
C GLU A 594 -33.23 13.49 -9.98
N ASN A 595 -34.36 12.92 -10.40
CA ASN A 595 -35.32 12.30 -9.48
C ASN A 595 -34.69 11.03 -8.88
N PRO A 596 -34.71 10.84 -7.54
CA PRO A 596 -34.19 9.62 -6.94
C PRO A 596 -35.05 8.42 -7.33
N VAL A 597 -34.39 7.34 -7.76
CA VAL A 597 -35.00 6.05 -8.09
C VAL A 597 -34.49 5.01 -7.10
N ILE A 598 -35.43 4.35 -6.44
CA ILE A 598 -35.22 3.20 -5.56
C ILE A 598 -34.99 1.97 -6.44
N SER A 599 -33.99 1.14 -6.13
CA SER A 599 -33.72 -0.11 -6.85
C SER A 599 -34.77 -1.17 -6.55
N ASP A 600 -35.07 -2.04 -7.53
CA ASP A 600 -36.11 -3.07 -7.44
C ASP A 600 -36.01 -3.95 -6.18
N ASN A 601 -34.77 -4.28 -5.76
CA ASN A 601 -34.43 -5.00 -4.54
C ASN A 601 -35.03 -4.39 -3.25
N ILE A 602 -35.28 -3.08 -3.24
CA ILE A 602 -35.88 -2.33 -2.13
C ILE A 602 -37.39 -2.14 -2.38
N ILE A 603 -37.80 -1.93 -3.63
CA ILE A 603 -39.22 -1.76 -4.03
C ILE A 603 -40.08 -2.93 -3.53
N GLY A 604 -39.55 -4.16 -3.55
CA GLY A 604 -40.21 -5.35 -2.97
C GLY A 604 -40.59 -5.14 -1.50
N SER A 605 -39.63 -4.82 -0.63
CA SER A 605 -39.87 -4.59 0.79
C SER A 605 -40.81 -3.40 1.07
N LEU A 606 -40.80 -2.36 0.22
CA LEU A 606 -41.75 -1.24 0.35
C LEU A 606 -43.19 -1.64 -0.04
N CYS A 607 -43.36 -2.62 -0.93
CA CYS A 607 -44.66 -3.23 -1.21
C CYS A 607 -45.14 -4.05 0.00
N GLU A 608 -44.29 -4.96 0.49
CA GLU A 608 -44.57 -5.80 1.67
C GLU A 608 -44.99 -4.96 2.89
N GLU A 609 -44.26 -3.87 3.17
CA GLU A 609 -44.59 -2.92 4.24
C GLU A 609 -45.94 -2.22 3.99
N THR A 610 -46.20 -1.80 2.75
CA THR A 610 -47.47 -1.14 2.37
C THR A 610 -48.66 -2.09 2.53
N ASP A 611 -48.52 -3.35 2.10
CA ASP A 611 -49.57 -4.37 2.22
C ASP A 611 -49.79 -4.80 3.68
N ALA A 612 -48.70 -4.94 4.46
CA ALA A 612 -48.77 -5.17 5.91
C ALA A 612 -49.40 -3.99 6.66
N VAL A 613 -49.34 -2.76 6.12
CA VAL A 613 -50.08 -1.59 6.61
C VAL A 613 -51.54 -1.59 6.17
N LEU A 614 -51.85 -1.97 4.93
CA LEU A 614 -53.23 -2.03 4.42
C LEU A 614 -54.09 -3.07 5.16
N LYS A 615 -53.51 -4.24 5.46
CA LYS A 615 -54.17 -5.33 6.21
C LYS A 615 -54.56 -4.90 7.62
N ASP A 616 -53.72 -4.14 8.31
CA ASP A 616 -53.88 -3.74 9.73
C ASP A 616 -54.07 -2.22 9.92
N LEU A 617 -54.68 -1.55 8.93
CA LEU A 617 -54.79 -0.09 8.87
C LEU A 617 -55.64 0.52 10.01
N GLY A 618 -56.49 -0.29 10.65
CA GLY A 618 -57.33 0.13 11.78
C GLY A 618 -56.54 0.38 13.06
N ASN A 619 -55.55 -0.49 13.35
CA ASN A 619 -54.71 -0.42 14.53
C ASN A 619 -53.47 0.45 14.28
N LYS A 620 -52.83 0.31 13.11
CA LYS A 620 -51.64 1.10 12.69
C LYS A 620 -51.94 2.59 12.38
N SER A 621 -53.15 3.06 12.64
CA SER A 621 -53.54 4.46 12.47
C SER A 621 -54.54 4.90 13.56
N PRO A 622 -54.10 5.06 14.82
CA PRO A 622 -54.95 5.57 15.89
C PRO A 622 -55.46 6.98 15.58
N ARG A 623 -56.55 7.38 16.24
CA ARG A 623 -57.05 8.77 16.16
C ARG A 623 -56.19 9.67 17.05
N VAL A 624 -55.73 10.78 16.48
CA VAL A 624 -55.13 11.92 17.18
C VAL A 624 -55.89 13.15 16.72
N GLU A 625 -56.35 14.00 17.64
CA GLU A 625 -57.18 15.18 17.32
C GLU A 625 -58.40 14.84 16.41
N GLY A 626 -59.05 13.69 16.68
CA GLY A 626 -60.17 13.16 15.89
C GLY A 626 -59.81 12.57 14.51
N ARG A 627 -58.58 12.74 14.04
CA ARG A 627 -58.12 12.35 12.70
C ARG A 627 -57.16 11.15 12.74
N ARG A 628 -57.20 10.31 11.71
CA ARG A 628 -56.32 9.14 11.54
C ARG A 628 -55.13 9.51 10.66
N ARG A 629 -53.92 9.44 11.22
CA ARG A 629 -52.65 9.80 10.53
C ARG A 629 -52.17 8.62 9.68
N CYS A 630 -51.75 8.87 8.44
CA CYS A 630 -51.16 7.84 7.59
C CYS A 630 -49.81 7.40 8.17
N PRO A 631 -49.58 6.09 8.42
CA PRO A 631 -48.31 5.64 8.98
C PRO A 631 -47.14 5.76 7.98
N LEU A 632 -47.43 5.68 6.66
CA LEU A 632 -46.44 5.70 5.57
C LEU A 632 -46.06 7.12 5.08
N CYS A 633 -46.82 8.15 5.47
CA CYS A 633 -46.54 9.56 5.17
C CYS A 633 -46.21 10.32 6.47
N PRO A 634 -45.29 11.31 6.48
CA PRO A 634 -44.99 12.08 7.69
C PRO A 634 -46.23 12.83 8.24
N PHE A 635 -46.93 13.61 7.41
CA PHE A 635 -47.95 14.57 7.89
C PHE A 635 -49.39 14.31 7.44
N ARG A 636 -49.66 13.38 6.51
CA ARG A 636 -51.00 13.17 5.95
C ARG A 636 -51.98 12.60 6.97
N SER A 637 -53.12 13.24 7.19
CA SER A 637 -54.19 12.71 8.06
C SER A 637 -55.61 12.89 7.49
N PHE A 638 -56.53 12.03 7.91
CA PHE A 638 -57.88 11.89 7.35
C PHE A 638 -58.93 11.76 8.46
N THR A 639 -60.14 12.29 8.25
CA THR A 639 -61.23 12.27 9.26
C THR A 639 -61.86 10.89 9.46
N GLN A 640 -61.83 10.04 8.42
CA GLN A 640 -62.48 8.73 8.38
C GLN A 640 -61.53 7.66 7.80
N LEU A 641 -61.63 6.43 8.32
CA LEU A 641 -60.76 5.32 7.92
C LEU A 641 -60.90 4.97 6.42
N ARG A 642 -62.10 5.12 5.84
CA ARG A 642 -62.33 4.89 4.40
C ARG A 642 -61.42 5.75 3.52
N TYR A 643 -61.28 7.04 3.82
CA TYR A 643 -60.44 7.96 3.05
C TYR A 643 -58.94 7.66 3.21
N LEU A 644 -58.51 7.21 4.40
CA LEU A 644 -57.13 6.76 4.60
C LEU A 644 -56.84 5.49 3.78
N ARG A 645 -57.75 4.50 3.77
CA ARG A 645 -57.60 3.29 2.96
C ARG A 645 -57.50 3.61 1.47
N THR A 646 -58.42 4.43 0.95
CA THR A 646 -58.37 4.91 -0.45
C THR A 646 -57.08 5.68 -0.75
N HIS A 647 -56.57 6.50 0.19
CA HIS A 647 -55.31 7.21 0.01
C HIS A 647 -54.12 6.26 -0.12
N VAL A 648 -53.98 5.26 0.76
CA VAL A 648 -52.87 4.30 0.69
C VAL A 648 -52.94 3.52 -0.63
N GLN A 649 -54.09 2.93 -0.95
CA GLN A 649 -54.28 2.17 -2.21
C GLN A 649 -54.02 3.00 -3.48
N LYS A 650 -54.38 4.29 -3.50
CA LYS A 650 -54.23 5.15 -4.68
C LYS A 650 -52.83 5.76 -4.83
N HIS A 651 -52.08 5.92 -3.74
CA HIS A 651 -50.86 6.74 -3.72
C HIS A 651 -49.59 6.02 -3.25
N HIS A 652 -49.68 5.01 -2.38
CA HIS A 652 -48.54 4.17 -2.02
C HIS A 652 -48.51 2.96 -2.97
N THR A 653 -48.03 3.20 -4.19
CA THR A 653 -47.96 2.21 -5.27
C THR A 653 -46.59 2.26 -5.97
N ALA A 654 -46.23 1.21 -6.70
CA ALA A 654 -44.96 1.14 -7.45
C ALA A 654 -44.72 2.35 -8.38
N LYS A 655 -45.79 2.90 -8.99
CA LYS A 655 -45.72 4.12 -9.82
C LYS A 655 -45.17 5.35 -9.09
N ASN A 656 -45.37 5.42 -7.77
CA ASN A 656 -44.85 6.48 -6.90
C ASN A 656 -43.70 5.97 -6.01
N GLN A 657 -43.10 4.80 -6.33
CA GLN A 657 -42.08 4.13 -5.52
C GLN A 657 -42.52 3.93 -4.04
N TYR A 658 -43.83 3.72 -3.83
CA TYR A 658 -44.49 3.65 -2.52
C TYR A 658 -44.31 4.89 -1.60
N VAL A 659 -43.85 6.04 -2.14
CA VAL A 659 -43.62 7.28 -1.39
C VAL A 659 -44.40 8.44 -2.01
N TYR A 660 -45.47 8.88 -1.33
CA TYR A 660 -46.31 9.98 -1.81
C TYR A 660 -45.74 11.38 -1.51
N SER A 661 -45.06 11.57 -0.39
CA SER A 661 -44.79 12.90 0.20
C SER A 661 -43.78 13.78 -0.55
N GLY A 662 -42.93 13.17 -1.39
CA GLY A 662 -41.86 13.86 -2.12
C GLY A 662 -40.51 13.15 -2.10
N THR A 663 -39.58 13.69 -2.87
CA THR A 663 -38.22 13.14 -3.10
C THR A 663 -37.36 13.11 -1.83
N LYS A 664 -37.64 13.97 -0.84
CA LYS A 664 -36.89 13.97 0.42
C LYS A 664 -37.28 12.82 1.34
N GLN A 665 -38.52 12.34 1.32
CA GLN A 665 -38.86 11.09 2.00
C GLN A 665 -38.17 9.90 1.31
N ILE A 666 -38.10 9.87 -0.03
CA ILE A 666 -37.33 8.84 -0.78
C ILE A 666 -35.85 8.82 -0.32
N LYS A 667 -35.22 10.00 -0.17
CA LYS A 667 -33.84 10.11 0.37
C LYS A 667 -33.71 9.60 1.80
N VAL A 668 -34.71 9.83 2.66
CA VAL A 668 -34.75 9.26 4.03
C VAL A 668 -34.88 7.74 3.97
N THR A 669 -35.82 7.20 3.21
CA THR A 669 -36.00 5.74 3.00
C THR A 669 -34.72 5.06 2.52
N LEU A 670 -34.04 5.65 1.52
CA LEU A 670 -32.77 5.14 1.00
C LEU A 670 -31.64 5.23 2.03
N SER A 671 -31.56 6.30 2.81
CA SER A 671 -30.55 6.42 3.88
C SER A 671 -30.81 5.44 5.03
N LEU A 672 -32.08 5.11 5.32
CA LEU A 672 -32.45 4.08 6.29
C LEU A 672 -32.05 2.68 5.78
N TYR A 673 -32.21 2.41 4.48
CA TYR A 673 -31.73 1.18 3.86
C TYR A 673 -30.19 1.09 3.87
N ASP A 674 -29.49 2.15 3.49
CA ASP A 674 -28.02 2.23 3.60
C ASP A 674 -27.54 1.99 5.04
N HIS A 675 -28.23 2.58 6.02
CA HIS A 675 -27.95 2.37 7.44
C HIS A 675 -28.18 0.91 7.84
N ALA A 676 -29.33 0.33 7.48
CA ALA A 676 -29.66 -1.05 7.79
C ALA A 676 -28.63 -2.04 7.18
N ALA A 677 -28.25 -1.84 5.92
CA ALA A 677 -27.26 -2.66 5.23
C ALA A 677 -25.84 -2.50 5.80
N SER A 678 -25.43 -1.28 6.19
CA SER A 678 -24.09 -1.03 6.77
C SER A 678 -23.99 -1.44 8.25
N SER A 679 -25.09 -1.37 9.00
CA SER A 679 -25.23 -1.89 10.37
C SER A 679 -25.50 -3.40 10.41
N GLN A 680 -25.78 -4.04 9.27
CA GLN A 680 -26.14 -5.48 9.13
C GLN A 680 -27.43 -5.87 9.90
N THR A 681 -28.42 -4.97 9.92
CA THR A 681 -29.72 -5.16 10.61
C THR A 681 -30.85 -5.40 9.62
N SER A 682 -31.65 -6.45 9.80
CA SER A 682 -32.80 -6.79 8.96
C SER A 682 -34.06 -5.95 9.30
N VAL A 683 -33.99 -4.64 9.09
CA VAL A 683 -35.16 -3.74 9.21
C VAL A 683 -35.97 -3.81 7.92
N SER A 684 -37.30 -3.93 8.03
CA SER A 684 -38.24 -3.92 6.89
C SER A 684 -39.15 -2.68 6.83
N ASN A 685 -39.44 -2.06 7.99
CA ASN A 685 -40.42 -0.97 8.12
C ASN A 685 -39.84 0.42 7.73
N PHE A 686 -39.33 0.56 6.51
CA PHE A 686 -38.61 1.77 6.06
C PHE A 686 -39.52 2.99 5.87
N LEU A 687 -40.73 2.84 5.34
CA LEU A 687 -41.71 3.90 5.12
C LEU A 687 -42.24 4.44 6.47
N GLN A 688 -42.62 3.55 7.39
CA GLN A 688 -43.05 3.93 8.74
C GLN A 688 -41.92 4.62 9.51
N THR A 689 -40.70 4.08 9.44
CA THR A 689 -39.52 4.68 10.09
C THR A 689 -39.19 6.04 9.48
N SER A 690 -39.23 6.20 8.15
CA SER A 690 -39.03 7.49 7.49
C SER A 690 -40.08 8.52 7.91
N ALA A 691 -41.36 8.14 7.95
CA ALA A 691 -42.45 9.01 8.36
C ALA A 691 -42.35 9.43 9.84
N SER A 692 -41.96 8.50 10.73
CA SER A 692 -41.73 8.78 12.15
C SER A 692 -40.54 9.73 12.37
N LEU A 693 -39.41 9.44 11.72
CA LEU A 693 -38.20 10.25 11.84
C LEU A 693 -38.38 11.66 11.26
N MET A 694 -39.10 11.79 10.14
CA MET A 694 -39.44 13.08 9.56
C MET A 694 -40.40 13.89 10.44
N ARG A 695 -41.40 13.26 11.08
CA ARG A 695 -42.24 13.93 12.09
C ARG A 695 -41.39 14.49 13.24
N ARG A 696 -40.47 13.71 13.78
CA ARG A 696 -39.62 14.11 14.93
C ARG A 696 -38.58 15.20 14.64
N THR A 697 -38.29 15.49 13.37
CA THR A 697 -37.20 16.42 12.97
C THR A 697 -37.68 17.67 12.24
N ILE A 698 -38.85 17.61 11.59
CA ILE A 698 -39.45 18.73 10.87
C ILE A 698 -40.43 19.43 11.82
N GLU A 699 -39.88 20.22 12.74
CA GLU A 699 -40.67 21.14 13.57
C GLU A 699 -40.51 22.60 13.09
N PRO A 700 -41.55 23.45 13.17
CA PRO A 700 -42.94 23.08 13.48
C PRO A 700 -43.53 22.14 12.42
N ALA A 701 -44.45 21.26 12.81
CA ALA A 701 -45.09 20.28 11.91
C ALA A 701 -45.73 20.91 10.64
N ILE A 702 -45.70 20.18 9.52
CA ILE A 702 -46.27 20.62 8.24
C ILE A 702 -47.77 20.32 8.16
N GLY A 703 -48.53 21.27 7.62
CA GLY A 703 -49.99 21.18 7.46
C GLY A 703 -50.47 19.92 6.74
N GLU A 704 -51.35 19.16 7.41
CA GLU A 704 -51.68 17.75 7.11
C GLU A 704 -52.30 17.47 5.72
N ARG A 705 -52.78 18.52 5.04
CA ARG A 705 -53.40 18.45 3.71
C ARG A 705 -52.38 18.52 2.57
N ILE A 706 -51.14 18.92 2.85
CA ILE A 706 -50.09 19.14 1.84
C ILE A 706 -49.62 17.79 1.28
N SER A 707 -49.46 17.70 -0.05
CA SER A 707 -49.01 16.48 -0.73
C SER A 707 -47.49 16.43 -0.96
N TYR A 708 -46.85 17.57 -1.17
CA TYR A 708 -45.45 17.67 -1.57
C TYR A 708 -44.65 18.53 -0.59
N ILE A 709 -44.05 17.90 0.42
CA ILE A 709 -43.35 18.60 1.51
C ILE A 709 -41.97 19.14 1.11
N ASP A 710 -41.43 18.71 -0.04
CA ASP A 710 -40.08 19.02 -0.49
C ASP A 710 -39.72 20.51 -0.50
N LYS A 711 -40.69 21.40 -0.80
CA LYS A 711 -40.45 22.86 -0.82
C LYS A 711 -40.32 23.47 0.58
N GLN A 712 -40.94 22.87 1.59
CA GLN A 712 -41.07 23.42 2.95
C GLN A 712 -40.00 22.93 3.93
N ILE A 713 -39.11 22.01 3.53
CA ILE A 713 -38.05 21.47 4.41
C ILE A 713 -36.64 21.66 3.84
N ARG A 714 -35.63 21.69 4.70
CA ARG A 714 -34.21 21.80 4.32
C ARG A 714 -33.38 20.73 5.03
N LEU A 715 -32.31 20.27 4.38
CA LEU A 715 -31.33 19.38 4.99
C LEU A 715 -30.35 20.23 5.80
N VAL A 716 -30.31 20.01 7.11
CA VAL A 716 -29.34 20.61 8.03
C VAL A 716 -28.32 19.53 8.42
N LEU A 717 -27.06 19.91 8.45
CA LEU A 717 -25.95 19.07 8.93
C LEU A 717 -25.61 19.51 10.36
N ASP A 718 -25.74 18.59 11.31
CA ASP A 718 -25.32 18.76 12.71
C ASP A 718 -24.20 17.76 13.05
N ALA A 719 -23.41 18.03 14.10
CA ALA A 719 -22.37 17.11 14.58
C ALA A 719 -22.91 15.71 14.95
N ALA A 720 -24.14 15.63 15.45
CA ALA A 720 -24.84 14.36 15.70
C ALA A 720 -25.28 13.66 14.40
N GLY A 721 -25.36 14.40 13.28
CA GLY A 721 -25.68 13.89 11.95
C GLY A 721 -26.67 14.78 11.18
N PRO A 722 -26.94 14.45 9.91
CA PRO A 722 -27.86 15.24 9.09
C PRO A 722 -29.34 14.96 9.44
N SER A 723 -30.18 15.99 9.34
CA SER A 723 -31.62 15.91 9.55
C SER A 723 -32.38 16.80 8.55
N TYR A 724 -33.69 16.56 8.40
CA TYR A 724 -34.58 17.48 7.69
C TYR A 724 -35.36 18.32 8.70
N VAL A 725 -35.31 19.64 8.57
CA VAL A 725 -36.03 20.59 9.43
C VAL A 725 -37.04 21.40 8.61
N ASN A 726 -38.03 22.04 9.25
CA ASN A 726 -38.92 22.97 8.57
C ASN A 726 -38.14 24.24 8.17
N LEU A 727 -38.42 24.77 6.98
CA LEU A 727 -37.87 26.03 6.48
C LEU A 727 -38.25 27.22 7.39
N SER A 728 -39.40 27.18 8.06
CA SER A 728 -39.85 28.26 8.96
C SER A 728 -39.09 28.33 10.29
N ALA A 729 -38.40 27.26 10.69
CA ALA A 729 -37.53 27.26 11.87
C ALA A 729 -36.16 27.94 11.61
N ILE A 730 -35.72 27.98 10.34
CA ILE A 730 -34.42 28.54 9.97
C ILE A 730 -34.44 30.06 10.14
N GLY A 731 -33.64 30.54 11.08
CA GLY A 731 -33.55 31.96 11.45
C GLY A 731 -34.62 32.45 12.44
N SER A 732 -35.49 31.57 12.95
CA SER A 732 -36.46 31.89 14.01
C SER A 732 -36.14 31.13 15.30
N THR A 733 -36.02 29.80 15.22
CA THR A 733 -35.66 28.91 16.35
C THR A 733 -34.36 28.13 16.10
N LEU A 734 -33.83 28.16 14.88
CA LEU A 734 -32.63 27.42 14.47
C LEU A 734 -31.67 28.33 13.68
N HIS A 735 -30.57 28.72 14.32
CA HIS A 735 -29.50 29.50 13.71
C HIS A 735 -28.52 28.58 12.96
N VAL A 736 -28.66 28.52 11.63
CA VAL A 736 -27.82 27.73 10.72
C VAL A 736 -27.24 28.59 9.58
N ARG A 737 -26.01 28.27 9.15
CA ARG A 737 -25.33 28.88 8.00
C ARG A 737 -25.60 28.07 6.71
N ARG A 738 -25.75 28.76 5.56
CA ARG A 738 -26.07 28.16 4.25
C ARG A 738 -24.90 28.24 3.26
N ALA A 739 -24.10 27.18 3.21
CA ALA A 739 -23.10 26.98 2.16
C ALA A 739 -23.73 26.38 0.89
N ARG A 740 -24.01 27.23 -0.11
CA ARG A 740 -24.69 26.90 -1.39
C ARG A 740 -26.10 26.30 -1.22
N ASN A 741 -26.20 24.99 -1.04
CA ASN A 741 -27.47 24.24 -0.92
C ASN A 741 -27.54 23.44 0.39
N LEU A 742 -26.45 23.35 1.14
CA LEU A 742 -26.37 22.72 2.45
C LEU A 742 -26.56 23.79 3.54
N TYR A 743 -27.21 23.42 4.63
CA TYR A 743 -27.31 24.20 5.85
C TYR A 743 -26.55 23.48 6.95
N TYR A 744 -25.89 24.18 7.88
CA TYR A 744 -25.13 23.56 8.96
C TYR A 744 -25.17 24.36 10.26
N THR A 745 -25.06 23.66 11.40
CA THR A 745 -25.07 24.21 12.76
C THR A 745 -23.66 24.57 13.25
N GLN A 746 -23.58 25.28 14.39
CA GLN A 746 -22.33 25.58 15.09
C GLN A 746 -21.55 24.30 15.41
N SER A 747 -22.23 23.28 15.97
CA SER A 747 -21.60 22.00 16.32
C SER A 747 -20.94 21.32 15.12
N PHE A 748 -21.57 21.39 13.94
CA PHE A 748 -20.99 20.86 12.70
C PHE A 748 -19.84 21.73 12.19
N ALA A 749 -19.89 23.05 12.38
CA ALA A 749 -18.78 23.94 12.04
C ALA A 749 -17.53 23.64 12.90
N ASP A 750 -17.70 23.43 14.20
CA ASP A 750 -16.63 23.03 15.12
C ASP A 750 -16.08 21.63 14.77
N GLN A 751 -16.97 20.68 14.46
CA GLN A 751 -16.58 19.36 13.95
C GLN A 751 -15.75 19.48 12.65
N LEU A 752 -16.16 20.34 11.72
CA LEU A 752 -15.43 20.60 10.47
C LEU A 752 -14.03 21.22 10.72
N ILE A 753 -13.90 22.17 11.64
CA ILE A 753 -12.58 22.75 12.01
C ILE A 753 -11.69 21.68 12.63
N ARG A 754 -12.20 20.97 13.66
CA ARG A 754 -11.49 19.90 14.36
C ARG A 754 -10.99 18.83 13.39
N GLU A 755 -11.84 18.42 12.45
CA GLU A 755 -11.51 17.43 11.43
C GLU A 755 -10.62 17.95 10.29
N MET A 756 -10.65 19.25 9.96
CA MET A 756 -9.68 19.85 9.03
C MET A 756 -8.28 19.91 9.65
N VAL A 757 -8.18 20.31 10.92
CA VAL A 757 -6.92 20.45 11.63
C VAL A 757 -6.30 19.08 11.89
N MET A 758 -7.06 18.17 12.52
CA MET A 758 -6.63 16.78 12.78
C MET A 758 -6.45 15.95 11.49
N GLY A 759 -7.04 16.40 10.38
CA GLY A 759 -6.90 15.80 9.06
C GLY A 759 -5.87 16.47 8.16
N HIS A 760 -5.08 17.45 8.63
CA HIS A 760 -4.11 18.22 7.82
C HIS A 760 -4.69 18.73 6.49
N ALA A 761 -5.83 19.41 6.57
CA ALA A 761 -6.66 19.89 5.46
C ALA A 761 -7.05 18.82 4.41
N GLN A 762 -7.08 17.54 4.77
CA GLN A 762 -7.51 16.45 3.89
C GLN A 762 -9.01 16.20 4.00
N VAL A 763 -9.79 16.95 3.21
CA VAL A 763 -11.26 16.88 3.10
C VAL A 763 -11.81 15.45 2.94
N ARG A 764 -11.08 14.53 2.31
CA ARG A 764 -11.48 13.10 2.17
C ARG A 764 -11.42 12.32 3.49
N THR A 765 -10.49 12.69 4.38
CA THR A 765 -10.37 12.16 5.74
C THR A 765 -11.49 12.71 6.60
N LEU A 766 -11.64 14.04 6.63
CA LEU A 766 -12.73 14.76 7.31
C LEU A 766 -14.10 14.18 6.97
N ALA A 767 -14.44 14.05 5.68
CA ALA A 767 -15.74 13.54 5.26
C ALA A 767 -16.01 12.13 5.83
N THR A 768 -14.97 11.30 5.93
CA THR A 768 -15.07 9.95 6.49
C THR A 768 -15.26 9.98 8.01
N ARG A 769 -14.58 10.89 8.72
CA ARG A 769 -14.70 11.02 10.19
C ARG A 769 -16.03 11.67 10.60
N CYS A 770 -16.55 12.63 9.84
CA CYS A 770 -17.92 13.15 10.02
C CYS A 770 -19.00 12.06 9.86
N HIS A 771 -18.89 11.18 8.84
CA HIS A 771 -19.79 10.02 8.73
C HIS A 771 -19.70 9.10 9.95
N MET A 772 -18.48 8.82 10.45
CA MET A 772 -18.29 7.96 11.63
C MET A 772 -18.87 8.59 12.90
N ALA A 773 -18.64 9.89 13.14
CA ALA A 773 -19.18 10.62 14.28
C ALA A 773 -20.72 10.63 14.27
N ALA A 774 -21.33 10.90 13.11
CA ALA A 774 -22.79 10.83 12.96
C ALA A 774 -23.35 9.43 13.25
N MET A 775 -22.66 8.35 12.83
CA MET A 775 -23.06 6.98 13.18
C MET A 775 -22.88 6.67 14.67
N GLN A 776 -21.82 7.18 15.31
CA GLN A 776 -21.58 7.02 16.75
C GLN A 776 -22.62 7.78 17.60
N ALA A 777 -23.13 8.91 17.10
CA ALA A 777 -24.27 9.63 17.68
C ALA A 777 -25.65 9.02 17.33
N GLY A 778 -25.70 7.84 16.70
CA GLY A 778 -26.94 7.14 16.39
C GLY A 778 -27.72 7.69 15.19
N SER A 779 -27.12 8.54 14.34
CA SER A 779 -27.80 9.06 13.15
C SER A 779 -28.01 7.98 12.10
N LEU A 780 -29.27 7.57 11.97
CA LEU A 780 -29.78 6.72 10.88
C LEU A 780 -29.65 7.37 9.50
N LEU A 781 -29.34 8.68 9.44
CA LEU A 781 -29.28 9.46 8.21
C LEU A 781 -27.85 9.77 7.74
N SER A 782 -26.82 9.15 8.33
CA SER A 782 -25.42 9.50 8.09
C SER A 782 -24.98 9.47 6.61
N THR A 783 -25.65 8.72 5.71
CA THR A 783 -25.33 8.72 4.26
C THR A 783 -25.87 9.93 3.50
N LEU A 784 -26.69 10.78 4.14
CA LEU A 784 -27.06 12.10 3.63
C LEU A 784 -25.96 13.18 3.83
N LEU A 785 -24.82 12.85 4.45
CA LEU A 785 -23.64 13.74 4.42
C LEU A 785 -23.01 13.76 3.01
N PRO A 786 -22.37 14.87 2.57
CA PRO A 786 -21.96 15.02 1.18
C PRO A 786 -20.91 13.99 0.71
N SER A 787 -21.20 13.23 -0.35
CA SER A 787 -20.31 12.14 -0.79
C SER A 787 -19.08 12.60 -1.60
N ARG A 788 -19.03 13.85 -2.07
CA ARG A 788 -17.96 14.37 -2.96
C ARG A 788 -17.23 15.57 -2.36
N VAL A 789 -15.90 15.55 -2.37
CA VAL A 789 -15.01 16.64 -1.87
C VAL A 789 -15.44 18.07 -2.30
N PRO A 790 -15.85 18.35 -3.56
CA PRO A 790 -16.29 19.69 -3.96
C PRO A 790 -17.58 20.21 -3.30
N GLN A 791 -18.33 19.37 -2.58
CA GLN A 791 -19.51 19.76 -1.80
C GLN A 791 -19.15 20.20 -0.37
N TRP A 792 -18.03 19.72 0.18
CA TRP A 792 -17.51 20.14 1.49
C TRP A 792 -16.77 21.48 1.42
N MET A 793 -15.99 21.70 0.34
CA MET A 793 -15.19 22.93 0.14
C MET A 793 -15.98 24.23 0.42
N PRO A 794 -17.24 24.41 -0.03
CA PRO A 794 -18.08 25.54 0.35
C PRO A 794 -18.21 25.81 1.85
N MET A 795 -18.42 24.80 2.69
CA MET A 795 -18.57 25.00 4.15
C MET A 795 -17.24 25.36 4.80
N LEU A 796 -16.16 24.73 4.35
CA LEU A 796 -14.81 25.00 4.85
C LEU A 796 -14.31 26.41 4.49
N GLU A 797 -14.76 26.92 3.34
CA GLU A 797 -14.51 28.26 2.83
C GLU A 797 -15.34 29.32 3.56
N ASP A 798 -16.60 29.00 3.87
CA ASP A 798 -17.49 29.82 4.71
C ASP A 798 -16.94 29.97 6.14
N ILE A 799 -16.46 28.87 6.74
CA ILE A 799 -15.84 28.86 8.07
C ILE A 799 -14.55 29.71 8.09
N ALA A 800 -13.70 29.58 7.07
CA ALA A 800 -12.41 30.29 7.02
C ALA A 800 -12.53 31.81 6.76
N SER A 801 -13.68 32.30 6.26
CA SER A 801 -13.95 33.73 6.11
C SER A 801 -14.61 34.37 7.35
N SER A 802 -15.12 33.56 8.28
CA SER A 802 -15.78 34.02 9.51
C SER A 802 -14.90 34.98 10.34
N THR A 803 -15.55 35.88 11.06
CA THR A 803 -14.91 36.83 11.99
C THR A 803 -14.18 36.10 13.12
N ALA A 804 -14.81 35.08 13.71
CA ALA A 804 -14.21 34.28 14.78
C ALA A 804 -12.91 33.55 14.36
N PHE A 805 -12.89 32.95 13.15
CA PHE A 805 -11.68 32.27 12.65
C PHE A 805 -10.53 33.27 12.41
N ARG A 806 -10.85 34.48 11.93
CA ARG A 806 -9.88 35.57 11.75
C ARG A 806 -9.40 36.14 13.09
N SER A 807 -10.30 36.47 14.02
CA SER A 807 -9.94 36.93 15.37
C SER A 807 -9.10 35.91 16.13
N LYS A 808 -9.33 34.60 15.95
CA LYS A 808 -8.47 33.55 16.53
C LYS A 808 -7.07 33.55 15.91
N MET A 809 -6.93 33.78 14.60
CA MET A 809 -5.63 33.98 13.95
C MET A 809 -4.93 35.26 14.41
N GLU A 810 -5.66 36.37 14.50
CA GLU A 810 -5.17 37.68 14.93
C GLU A 810 -4.60 37.60 16.36
N LYS A 811 -5.37 37.08 17.33
CA LYS A 811 -4.92 36.87 18.72
C LYS A 811 -3.69 35.96 18.86
N MET A 812 -3.57 34.93 18.01
CA MET A 812 -2.35 34.12 17.98
C MET A 812 -1.16 34.88 17.37
N THR A 813 -1.41 35.74 16.37
CA THR A 813 -0.40 36.56 15.69
C THR A 813 0.13 37.66 16.61
N GLU A 814 -0.75 38.37 17.33
CA GLU A 814 -0.41 39.35 18.37
C GLU A 814 0.55 38.77 19.42
N PHE A 815 0.27 37.54 19.88
CA PHE A 815 1.15 36.85 20.82
C PHE A 815 2.55 36.54 20.23
N LEU A 816 2.65 36.21 18.95
CA LEU A 816 3.94 36.01 18.28
C LEU A 816 4.72 37.33 18.10
N VAL A 817 4.03 38.46 17.93
CA VAL A 817 4.66 39.80 17.92
C VAL A 817 5.20 40.10 19.32
N CYS A 818 4.39 39.92 20.37
CA CYS A 818 4.84 40.07 21.77
C CYS A 818 5.98 39.12 22.14
N GLY A 819 6.04 37.94 21.51
CA GLY A 819 7.12 36.95 21.66
C GLY A 819 8.39 37.27 20.86
N ASP A 820 8.47 38.41 20.17
CA ASP A 820 9.59 38.83 19.32
C ASP A 820 9.96 37.77 18.25
N GLU A 821 8.95 37.21 17.57
CA GLU A 821 9.16 36.22 16.50
C GLU A 821 9.70 36.85 15.21
N TRP A 822 9.44 38.13 14.95
CA TRP A 822 9.89 38.80 13.73
C TRP A 822 11.36 39.27 13.80
N HIS A 823 11.97 39.33 14.98
CA HIS A 823 13.37 39.73 15.20
C HIS A 823 14.35 39.10 14.19
N TYR A 824 14.16 37.80 13.98
CA TYR A 824 14.87 37.00 13.01
C TYR A 824 13.83 36.24 12.19
N ILE A 825 13.95 36.31 10.86
CA ILE A 825 13.12 35.50 9.96
C ILE A 825 13.97 34.69 8.99
N SER A 826 13.54 33.45 8.69
CA SER A 826 14.14 32.63 7.63
C SER A 826 13.18 32.43 6.46
N MET A 827 13.68 32.62 5.24
CA MET A 827 12.90 32.82 4.02
C MET A 827 13.36 31.92 2.86
N ASP A 828 12.46 31.05 2.40
CA ASP A 828 12.68 30.04 1.34
C ASP A 828 11.33 29.64 0.69
N ALA A 829 11.34 29.23 -0.59
CA ALA A 829 10.17 29.07 -1.45
C ALA A 829 10.11 27.79 -2.32
N THR A 830 9.15 26.90 -2.05
CA THR A 830 9.08 25.57 -2.71
C THR A 830 8.23 25.49 -3.97
N LEU A 831 8.76 24.80 -4.98
CA LEU A 831 8.06 24.46 -6.23
C LEU A 831 7.10 23.27 -6.08
N LYS A 832 7.39 22.33 -5.15
CA LYS A 832 6.83 20.96 -5.12
C LYS A 832 5.30 20.91 -4.94
N LEU A 833 4.73 21.86 -4.20
CA LEU A 833 3.28 21.98 -4.01
C LEU A 833 2.61 22.63 -5.24
N CYS A 834 3.18 23.71 -5.73
CA CYS A 834 2.69 24.51 -6.84
C CYS A 834 2.67 23.75 -8.18
N MET A 835 3.57 22.77 -8.37
CA MET A 835 3.55 21.85 -9.51
C MET A 835 2.24 21.03 -9.66
N LYS A 836 1.38 20.99 -8.63
CA LYS A 836 0.08 20.29 -8.66
C LYS A 836 -1.08 21.18 -9.16
N VAL A 837 -0.85 22.49 -9.32
CA VAL A 837 -1.86 23.45 -9.78
C VAL A 837 -2.20 23.18 -11.25
N MET A 838 -3.49 22.93 -11.52
CA MET A 838 -4.00 22.78 -12.88
C MET A 838 -4.00 24.12 -13.62
N GLY A 839 -3.65 24.09 -14.90
CA GLY A 839 -3.77 25.23 -15.82
C GLY A 839 -2.44 25.92 -16.15
N GLN A 840 -1.41 25.75 -15.34
CA GLN A 840 -0.06 26.27 -15.62
C GLN A 840 0.85 25.18 -16.21
N ALA A 841 1.77 25.55 -17.10
CA ALA A 841 2.79 24.64 -17.62
C ALA A 841 3.89 24.32 -16.58
N SER A 842 4.77 23.35 -16.88
CA SER A 842 5.96 23.07 -16.06
C SER A 842 6.88 24.29 -15.98
N TYR A 843 7.47 24.55 -14.80
CA TYR A 843 8.47 25.63 -14.64
C TYR A 843 9.74 25.39 -15.50
N ARG A 844 9.99 24.15 -15.92
CA ARG A 844 11.10 23.77 -16.82
C ARG A 844 10.76 23.89 -18.31
N ALA A 845 9.55 24.34 -18.66
CA ALA A 845 9.17 24.52 -20.06
C ALA A 845 9.72 25.86 -20.62
N PRO A 846 10.03 25.95 -21.93
CA PRO A 846 10.40 27.21 -22.59
C PRO A 846 9.38 28.32 -22.30
N LYS A 847 9.82 29.58 -22.26
CA LYS A 847 8.95 30.72 -21.89
C LYS A 847 7.65 30.72 -22.71
N GLN A 848 7.73 30.58 -24.03
CA GLN A 848 6.56 30.45 -24.92
C GLN A 848 5.55 29.41 -24.45
N VAL A 849 5.98 28.20 -24.05
CA VAL A 849 5.10 27.12 -23.59
C VAL A 849 4.51 27.41 -22.20
N ARG A 850 5.15 28.30 -21.41
CA ARG A 850 4.62 28.82 -20.15
C ARG A 850 3.63 29.96 -20.36
N ASP A 851 3.81 30.78 -21.39
CA ASP A 851 2.91 31.88 -21.77
C ASP A 851 1.66 31.37 -22.52
N GLU A 852 1.79 30.32 -23.35
CA GLU A 852 0.69 29.60 -24.01
C GLU A 852 -0.20 28.77 -23.06
N ALA A 853 0.10 28.78 -21.76
CA ALA A 853 -0.62 27.96 -20.78
C ALA A 853 -2.02 28.55 -20.43
N PRO A 854 -2.99 27.71 -20.04
CA PRO A 854 -4.30 28.17 -19.57
C PRO A 854 -4.25 29.22 -18.44
N PHE A 855 -3.18 29.21 -17.64
CA PHE A 855 -2.70 30.32 -16.82
C PHE A 855 -1.25 30.57 -17.25
N ASP A 856 -1.02 31.70 -17.90
CA ASP A 856 0.29 32.15 -18.39
C ASP A 856 1.28 32.39 -17.24
N ASP A 857 2.55 32.65 -17.57
CA ASP A 857 3.61 32.80 -16.58
C ASP A 857 3.41 33.98 -15.62
N THR A 858 2.71 35.04 -16.05
CA THR A 858 2.49 36.28 -15.26
C THR A 858 1.40 36.13 -14.18
N VAL A 859 0.61 35.04 -14.24
CA VAL A 859 -0.39 34.69 -13.22
C VAL A 859 -0.20 33.28 -12.65
N ALA A 860 0.84 32.56 -13.08
CA ALA A 860 1.14 31.22 -12.61
C ALA A 860 1.73 31.25 -11.19
N TRP A 861 1.19 30.43 -10.30
CA TRP A 861 1.73 30.25 -8.96
C TRP A 861 2.89 29.26 -9.06
N ARG A 862 4.12 29.78 -9.19
CA ARG A 862 5.31 28.94 -9.41
C ARG A 862 5.84 28.35 -8.11
N ARG A 863 5.94 29.16 -7.05
CA ARG A 863 6.53 28.79 -5.76
C ARG A 863 5.59 29.12 -4.60
N LEU A 864 5.76 28.42 -3.49
CA LEU A 864 5.19 28.76 -2.19
C LEU A 864 6.31 29.35 -1.33
N LEU A 865 6.38 30.67 -1.24
CA LEU A 865 7.24 31.38 -0.30
C LEU A 865 6.76 31.13 1.13
N THR A 866 7.71 30.84 2.02
CA THR A 866 7.45 30.63 3.44
C THR A 866 8.37 31.52 4.27
N ILE A 867 7.81 32.09 5.34
CA ILE A 867 8.57 32.88 6.32
C ILE A 867 8.36 32.24 7.69
N ARG A 868 9.46 32.01 8.39
CA ARG A 868 9.53 31.36 9.70
C ARG A 868 10.13 32.36 10.70
N GLY A 869 9.59 32.42 11.91
CA GLY A 869 10.04 33.33 12.95
C GLY A 869 11.22 32.79 13.77
N ARG A 870 11.66 33.59 14.73
CA ARG A 870 12.81 33.36 15.62
C ARG A 870 12.84 31.97 16.26
N THR A 871 11.72 31.47 16.78
CA THR A 871 11.61 30.12 17.41
C THR A 871 11.16 29.04 16.42
N GLY A 872 11.00 29.38 15.14
CA GLY A 872 10.33 28.53 14.17
C GLY A 872 8.81 28.53 14.33
N ALA A 873 8.17 29.67 14.62
CA ALA A 873 6.78 29.91 14.26
C ALA A 873 6.60 29.94 12.72
N VAL A 874 5.38 29.75 12.21
CA VAL A 874 5.08 30.06 10.78
C VAL A 874 4.43 31.42 10.73
N LEU A 875 5.10 32.37 10.08
CA LEU A 875 4.64 33.76 9.95
C LEU A 875 3.92 33.97 8.61
N MET A 876 4.41 33.35 7.53
CA MET A 876 3.80 33.47 6.20
C MET A 876 3.86 32.18 5.39
N MET A 877 2.80 31.93 4.60
CA MET A 877 2.77 30.98 3.48
C MET A 877 2.08 31.67 2.29
N HIS A 878 2.83 32.12 1.28
CA HIS A 878 2.29 32.93 0.16
C HIS A 878 2.77 32.42 -1.21
N PHE A 879 2.00 32.64 -2.28
CA PHE A 879 2.39 32.20 -3.63
C PHE A 879 3.15 33.29 -4.38
N VAL A 880 4.31 32.95 -4.96
CA VAL A 880 5.12 33.89 -5.76
C VAL A 880 5.48 33.30 -7.12
N GLN A 881 5.74 34.17 -8.10
CA GLN A 881 6.14 33.78 -9.47
C GLN A 881 7.63 33.43 -9.53
N SER A 882 8.44 34.14 -8.76
CA SER A 882 9.90 34.00 -8.64
C SER A 882 10.32 34.31 -7.20
N GLU A 883 11.59 34.10 -6.89
CA GLU A 883 12.26 34.66 -5.69
C GLU A 883 13.02 35.94 -6.06
N SER A 884 12.45 36.78 -6.94
CA SER A 884 13.01 38.11 -7.15
C SER A 884 12.65 39.01 -5.96
N SER A 885 13.51 39.99 -5.66
CA SER A 885 13.39 40.80 -4.46
C SER A 885 12.07 41.60 -4.42
N GLU A 886 11.58 42.04 -5.57
CA GLU A 886 10.31 42.76 -5.70
C GLU A 886 9.12 41.85 -5.34
N GLN A 887 9.13 40.59 -5.78
CA GLN A 887 8.10 39.60 -5.45
C GLN A 887 8.11 39.22 -3.96
N ILE A 888 9.30 39.22 -3.34
CA ILE A 888 9.47 38.92 -1.92
C ILE A 888 8.99 40.09 -1.05
N VAL A 889 9.40 41.32 -1.40
CA VAL A 889 9.04 42.56 -0.69
C VAL A 889 7.55 42.84 -0.79
N GLU A 890 6.95 42.66 -1.98
CA GLU A 890 5.50 42.82 -2.15
C GLU A 890 4.72 41.73 -1.41
N ALA A 891 5.19 40.47 -1.39
CA ALA A 891 4.58 39.43 -0.56
C ALA A 891 4.65 39.76 0.94
N MET A 892 5.78 40.27 1.44
CA MET A 892 5.87 40.72 2.84
C MET A 892 4.90 41.89 3.13
N ARG A 893 4.88 42.92 2.26
CA ARG A 893 3.99 44.08 2.38
C ARG A 893 2.50 43.72 2.36
N GLN A 894 2.11 42.68 1.61
CA GLN A 894 0.71 42.22 1.53
C GLN A 894 0.26 41.36 2.72
N ASN A 895 1.18 40.82 3.53
CA ASN A 895 0.86 39.80 4.54
C ASN A 895 1.34 40.16 5.97
N PHE A 896 2.14 41.21 6.16
CA PHE A 896 2.60 41.70 7.47
C PHE A 896 2.18 43.15 7.73
N SER A 897 1.96 43.49 9.01
CA SER A 897 1.72 44.87 9.45
C SER A 897 3.00 45.70 9.45
N VAL A 898 2.88 47.04 9.47
CA VAL A 898 4.02 47.96 9.58
C VAL A 898 4.85 47.70 10.84
N GLU A 899 4.18 47.37 11.95
CA GLU A 899 4.82 46.94 13.20
C GLU A 899 5.66 45.67 13.00
N GLN A 900 5.05 44.60 12.45
CA GLN A 900 5.74 43.33 12.17
C GLN A 900 6.96 43.49 11.25
N LEU A 901 6.86 44.35 10.23
CA LEU A 901 7.96 44.68 9.34
C LEU A 901 9.08 45.44 10.07
N ASN A 902 8.72 46.40 10.94
CA ASN A 902 9.68 47.13 11.76
C ASN A 902 10.31 46.28 12.87
N SER A 903 9.70 45.17 13.28
CA SER A 903 10.34 44.18 14.18
C SER A 903 11.40 43.31 13.48
N VAL A 904 11.53 43.34 12.15
CA VAL A 904 12.54 42.53 11.44
C VAL A 904 13.93 43.15 11.51
N HIS A 905 14.80 42.58 12.35
CA HIS A 905 16.21 42.97 12.44
C HIS A 905 17.15 42.11 11.59
N HIS A 906 16.84 40.83 11.37
CA HIS A 906 17.75 39.87 10.74
C HIS A 906 17.02 38.90 9.80
N VAL A 907 17.55 38.70 8.58
CA VAL A 907 16.95 37.81 7.56
C VAL A 907 17.94 36.75 7.09
N GLY A 908 17.54 35.48 7.15
CA GLY A 908 18.26 34.34 6.57
C GLY A 908 17.62 33.82 5.28
N THR A 909 18.41 33.65 4.22
CA THR A 909 17.93 33.17 2.91
C THR A 909 19.03 32.49 2.09
N ASP A 910 18.65 31.72 1.06
CA ASP A 910 19.56 30.93 0.23
C ASP A 910 20.21 31.74 -0.90
N SER A 911 19.64 32.91 -1.24
CA SER A 911 20.11 33.81 -2.30
C SER A 911 20.13 35.28 -1.84
N PRO A 912 20.98 35.63 -0.86
CA PRO A 912 21.16 37.01 -0.44
C PRO A 912 21.84 37.85 -1.54
N SER A 913 21.50 39.13 -1.60
CA SER A 913 22.11 40.10 -2.53
C SER A 913 21.95 41.52 -1.98
N GLU A 914 22.80 42.44 -2.45
CA GLU A 914 22.72 43.87 -2.17
C GLU A 914 21.32 44.42 -2.48
N LYS A 915 20.80 44.14 -3.69
CA LYS A 915 19.45 44.53 -4.12
C LYS A 915 18.37 44.03 -3.15
N LEU A 916 18.42 42.76 -2.74
CA LEU A 916 17.45 42.21 -1.79
C LEU A 916 17.53 42.89 -0.42
N LEU A 917 18.74 43.20 0.09
CA LEU A 917 18.89 43.94 1.35
C LEU A 917 18.39 45.39 1.22
N ALA A 918 18.67 46.07 0.11
CA ALA A 918 18.20 47.43 -0.13
C ALA A 918 16.67 47.53 -0.20
N GLU A 919 16.01 46.64 -0.98
CA GLU A 919 14.55 46.62 -1.09
C GLU A 919 13.88 46.14 0.21
N LEU A 920 14.48 45.20 0.96
CA LEU A 920 13.99 44.81 2.28
C LEU A 920 14.14 45.95 3.31
N LYS A 921 15.25 46.72 3.32
CA LYS A 921 15.38 47.92 4.17
C LYS A 921 14.30 48.97 3.86
N GLY A 922 13.83 49.02 2.61
CA GLY A 922 12.70 49.87 2.18
C GLY A 922 11.32 49.49 2.75
N ILE A 923 11.19 48.34 3.43
CA ILE A 923 9.97 47.96 4.18
C ILE A 923 10.22 47.61 5.65
N CYS A 924 11.41 47.09 5.99
CA CYS A 924 11.82 46.72 7.34
C CYS A 924 12.86 47.72 7.84
N GLN A 925 12.42 48.83 8.45
CA GLN A 925 13.31 49.98 8.75
C GLN A 925 14.46 49.62 9.69
N ASN A 926 14.26 48.64 10.58
CA ASN A 926 15.24 48.20 11.57
C ASN A 926 16.15 47.04 11.10
N LEU A 927 16.15 46.70 9.82
CA LEU A 927 16.90 45.57 9.25
C LEU A 927 18.41 45.81 9.27
N LYS A 928 19.09 45.12 10.20
CA LYS A 928 20.54 45.20 10.42
C LYS A 928 21.35 44.29 9.49
N SER A 929 20.82 43.13 9.10
CA SER A 929 21.58 42.15 8.32
C SER A 929 20.74 41.21 7.45
N LEU A 930 21.26 40.92 6.26
CA LEU A 930 20.91 39.75 5.47
C LEU A 930 22.06 38.72 5.57
N MET A 931 21.76 37.42 5.56
CA MET A 931 22.76 36.35 5.63
C MET A 931 22.40 35.16 4.72
N LEU A 932 23.44 34.49 4.20
CA LEU A 932 23.31 33.22 3.50
C LEU A 932 23.00 32.10 4.51
N ASP A 933 22.18 31.12 4.11
CA ASP A 933 22.05 29.88 4.88
C ASP A 933 23.34 29.03 4.78
N PRO A 934 24.04 28.75 5.90
CA PRO A 934 25.17 27.81 5.90
C PRO A 934 24.74 26.39 5.59
N ILE A 935 23.49 26.01 5.88
CA ILE A 935 23.00 24.67 5.61
C ILE A 935 22.76 24.45 4.11
N HIS A 936 22.41 25.46 3.30
CA HIS A 936 22.14 25.24 1.87
C HIS A 936 23.39 24.78 1.11
N LEU A 937 24.58 25.25 1.49
CA LEU A 937 25.84 24.73 0.93
C LEU A 937 26.04 23.25 1.30
N ALA A 938 25.77 22.89 2.56
CA ALA A 938 25.77 21.50 2.98
C ALA A 938 24.68 20.69 2.26
N ILE A 939 23.47 21.21 2.07
CA ILE A 939 22.37 20.56 1.34
C ILE A 939 22.74 20.29 -0.13
N VAL A 940 23.44 21.21 -0.80
CA VAL A 940 23.91 20.99 -2.18
C VAL A 940 25.02 19.95 -2.25
N TYR A 941 25.86 19.84 -1.21
CA TYR A 941 26.82 18.76 -1.03
C TYR A 941 26.14 17.42 -0.64
N GLU A 942 25.03 17.48 0.11
CA GLU A 942 24.27 16.34 0.65
C GLU A 942 23.26 15.73 -0.35
N TYR A 943 22.78 16.54 -1.30
CA TYR A 943 22.22 16.03 -2.55
C TYR A 943 23.29 15.25 -3.37
N GLY A 944 24.56 15.30 -2.96
CA GLY A 944 25.60 14.31 -3.25
C GLY A 944 25.66 13.14 -2.25
N PHE A 945 25.89 13.37 -0.94
CA PHE A 945 26.10 12.31 0.07
C PHE A 945 25.66 12.65 1.53
N TRP A 946 25.24 11.63 2.32
CA TRP A 946 24.57 11.76 3.64
C TRP A 946 25.48 11.81 4.93
N ASN A 947 25.76 13.02 5.46
CA ASN A 947 25.85 13.52 6.87
C ASN A 947 26.71 12.87 8.01
N LYS A 948 27.63 13.67 8.64
CA LYS A 948 28.28 13.53 10.00
C LYS A 948 28.74 14.93 10.58
N LYS A 949 29.17 15.09 11.89
CA LYS A 949 29.30 16.42 12.63
C LYS A 949 30.31 16.57 13.84
N ASN A 950 30.48 17.82 14.37
CA ASN A 950 30.94 18.37 15.72
C ASN A 950 32.46 18.35 16.12
N PRO A 951 33.07 19.15 17.09
CA PRO A 951 32.84 20.47 17.83
C PRO A 951 34.12 21.45 17.87
N ASP A 952 34.43 22.68 18.44
CA ASP A 952 33.89 23.89 19.22
C ASP A 952 34.77 25.24 19.31
N LYS A 953 34.20 26.48 19.10
CA LYS A 953 34.55 27.95 19.48
C LYS A 953 35.89 28.71 19.17
N ASP A 954 36.03 30.06 19.00
CA ASP A 954 35.23 31.25 18.53
C ASP A 954 36.13 32.54 18.26
N TYR A 955 35.78 33.53 17.40
CA TYR A 955 36.38 34.92 17.17
C TYR A 955 35.79 35.69 15.92
N TRP A 956 35.30 36.96 16.01
CA TRP A 956 34.54 37.63 14.90
C TRP A 956 34.79 39.15 14.62
N GLN A 957 34.32 39.64 13.44
CA GLN A 957 34.43 41.02 12.91
C GLN A 957 33.07 41.62 12.44
N GLN A 958 33.05 42.89 12.01
CA GLN A 958 31.85 43.65 11.56
C GLN A 958 31.01 42.97 10.45
N LEU A 959 29.71 43.31 10.41
CA LEU A 959 28.72 42.83 9.44
C LEU A 959 28.94 43.38 8.02
N TYR A 960 28.72 42.53 7.02
CA TYR A 960 28.71 42.88 5.61
C TYR A 960 27.31 43.32 5.14
N ASP A 961 27.25 44.35 4.30
CA ASP A 961 26.03 45.03 3.86
C ASP A 961 25.75 44.85 2.35
N GLY A 962 26.53 44.05 1.63
CA GLY A 962 26.39 43.84 0.20
C GLY A 962 27.16 44.81 -0.68
N SER A 963 27.90 45.76 -0.10
CA SER A 963 28.89 46.60 -0.82
C SER A 963 30.01 45.77 -1.46
N MET A 964 31.03 46.39 -2.06
CA MET A 964 32.15 45.64 -2.66
C MET A 964 32.91 44.81 -1.61
N ALA A 965 32.60 43.50 -1.52
CA ALA A 965 33.28 42.56 -0.64
C ALA A 965 34.80 42.65 -0.80
N ARG A 966 35.54 42.71 0.31
CA ARG A 966 37.02 42.79 0.30
C ARG A 966 37.56 41.73 -0.68
N PRO A 967 38.36 42.11 -1.70
CA PRO A 967 38.96 41.16 -2.63
C PRO A 967 39.65 40.00 -1.91
N LEU A 968 39.68 38.84 -2.55
CA LEU A 968 40.47 37.72 -2.05
C LEU A 968 41.95 38.12 -2.14
N GLY A 969 42.65 38.16 -1.00
CA GLY A 969 44.10 38.38 -0.98
C GLY A 969 44.84 37.25 -1.69
N ASP A 970 46.12 37.42 -1.99
CA ASP A 970 46.86 36.51 -2.88
C ASP A 970 46.81 35.04 -2.41
N GLU A 971 46.93 34.81 -1.11
CA GLU A 971 46.81 33.48 -0.48
C GLU A 971 45.35 32.96 -0.46
N GLU A 972 44.35 33.83 -0.29
CA GLU A 972 42.93 33.43 -0.42
C GLU A 972 42.62 33.02 -1.87
N THR A 973 43.18 33.73 -2.86
CA THR A 973 43.06 33.46 -4.30
C THR A 973 43.81 32.18 -4.70
N ARG A 974 45.05 32.00 -4.23
CA ARG A 974 45.89 30.81 -4.49
C ARG A 974 45.19 29.53 -4.02
N ILE A 975 44.74 29.49 -2.77
CA ILE A 975 44.04 28.32 -2.24
C ILE A 975 42.69 28.12 -2.94
N ARG A 976 41.96 29.20 -3.26
CA ARG A 976 40.69 29.07 -4.00
C ARG A 976 40.91 28.46 -5.39
N ALA A 977 42.01 28.75 -6.08
CA ALA A 977 42.37 28.10 -7.34
C ALA A 977 42.51 26.57 -7.18
N MET A 978 43.12 26.10 -6.08
CA MET A 978 43.32 24.67 -5.78
C MET A 978 42.02 23.86 -5.67
N ILE A 979 40.86 24.51 -5.52
CA ILE A 979 39.53 23.85 -5.51
C ILE A 979 39.20 23.28 -6.91
N LEU A 980 39.59 23.97 -7.99
CA LEU A 980 39.19 23.61 -9.36
C LEU A 980 39.97 22.40 -9.92
N ASP A 981 41.26 22.34 -9.65
CA ASP A 981 42.17 21.29 -10.12
C ASP A 981 42.47 20.22 -9.04
N CYS A 982 42.09 20.50 -7.79
CA CYS A 982 42.35 19.67 -6.61
C CYS A 982 43.87 19.41 -6.45
N SER A 983 44.65 20.50 -6.47
CA SER A 983 46.13 20.51 -6.48
C SER A 983 46.79 20.68 -5.10
N MET A 984 46.04 20.96 -4.03
CA MET A 984 46.59 20.96 -2.65
C MET A 984 47.33 19.64 -2.37
N SER A 985 48.45 19.70 -1.64
CA SER A 985 49.24 18.50 -1.32
C SER A 985 48.52 17.62 -0.31
N ASP A 986 48.83 16.31 -0.30
CA ASP A 986 48.16 15.39 0.63
C ASP A 986 48.58 15.62 2.09
N SER A 987 49.82 16.07 2.33
CA SER A 987 50.31 16.48 3.65
C SER A 987 49.65 17.76 4.17
N GLU A 988 49.43 18.77 3.31
CA GLU A 988 48.65 19.95 3.69
C GLU A 988 47.16 19.61 3.85
N THR A 989 46.63 18.70 3.03
CA THR A 989 45.23 18.24 3.11
C THR A 989 44.95 17.48 4.40
N ALA A 990 45.85 16.57 4.81
CA ALA A 990 45.82 15.93 6.12
C ALA A 990 45.87 17.00 7.23
N ARG A 991 46.93 17.82 7.27
CA ARG A 991 47.09 18.90 8.25
C ARG A 991 45.85 19.81 8.36
N VAL A 992 45.20 20.18 7.26
CA VAL A 992 43.99 21.02 7.28
C VAL A 992 42.80 20.26 7.84
N LEU A 993 42.50 19.05 7.34
CA LEU A 993 41.32 18.29 7.74
C LEU A 993 41.43 17.74 9.18
N ASP A 994 42.62 17.30 9.57
CA ASP A 994 42.86 16.69 10.88
C ASP A 994 42.91 17.77 12.00
N ASN A 995 43.08 19.06 11.63
CA ASN A 995 42.91 20.22 12.52
C ASN A 995 41.54 20.91 12.38
N LEU A 996 40.60 20.38 11.58
CA LEU A 996 39.23 20.90 11.56
C LEU A 996 38.55 20.60 12.91
N ASN A 997 37.95 21.63 13.48
CA ASN A 997 37.35 21.61 14.80
C ASN A 997 35.87 22.02 14.65
N PRO A 998 34.94 21.08 14.34
CA PRO A 998 33.68 21.39 13.63
C PRO A 998 32.55 22.15 14.34
N GLU A 999 32.76 22.71 15.54
CA GLU A 999 31.92 23.83 16.03
C GLU A 999 32.75 25.05 16.46
N LYS A 1000 34.04 25.12 16.06
CA LYS A 1000 34.67 26.38 15.66
C LYS A 1000 34.08 26.77 14.32
N PRO A 1001 33.23 27.81 14.23
CA PRO A 1001 32.93 28.41 12.94
C PRO A 1001 34.20 28.98 12.30
N PHE A 1002 34.21 29.25 11.00
CA PHE A 1002 35.44 29.62 10.29
C PHE A 1002 35.79 31.11 10.47
N MET A 1003 36.53 31.46 11.53
CA MET A 1003 36.86 32.85 11.92
C MET A 1003 37.50 33.69 10.81
N ARG A 1004 38.14 33.06 9.82
CA ARG A 1004 38.72 33.71 8.65
C ARG A 1004 38.24 33.04 7.37
N ARG A 1005 38.01 33.84 6.34
CA ARG A 1005 37.65 33.35 4.99
C ARG A 1005 38.70 32.39 4.45
N LEU A 1006 39.98 32.68 4.68
CA LEU A 1006 41.08 31.81 4.26
C LEU A 1006 40.96 30.40 4.83
N ASP A 1007 40.55 30.26 6.10
CA ASP A 1007 40.48 28.96 6.78
C ASP A 1007 39.30 28.13 6.23
N PHE A 1008 38.18 28.79 5.92
CA PHE A 1008 37.06 28.19 5.19
C PHE A 1008 37.48 27.74 3.77
N ILE A 1009 38.17 28.60 3.02
CA ILE A 1009 38.63 28.31 1.65
C ILE A 1009 39.68 27.17 1.67
N LYS A 1010 40.55 27.11 2.68
CA LYS A 1010 41.49 25.99 2.91
C LYS A 1010 40.77 24.69 3.21
N ALA A 1011 39.75 24.70 4.08
CA ALA A 1011 38.94 23.52 4.37
C ALA A 1011 38.24 22.98 3.10
N VAL A 1012 37.65 23.86 2.29
CA VAL A 1012 37.00 23.48 1.03
C VAL A 1012 38.01 22.94 0.00
N ALA A 1013 39.19 23.53 -0.12
CA ALA A 1013 40.25 23.03 -0.99
C ALA A 1013 40.78 21.65 -0.54
N ALA A 1014 40.95 21.44 0.77
CA ALA A 1014 41.38 20.17 1.34
C ALA A 1014 40.32 19.06 1.14
N LEU A 1015 39.03 19.37 1.31
CA LEU A 1015 37.93 18.46 0.96
C LEU A 1015 37.97 18.09 -0.54
N CYS A 1016 38.15 19.09 -1.41
CA CYS A 1016 38.29 18.84 -2.85
C CYS A 1016 39.50 17.97 -3.20
N ARG A 1017 40.63 18.10 -2.51
CA ARG A 1017 41.77 17.17 -2.67
C ARG A 1017 41.43 15.77 -2.16
N ARG A 1018 40.98 15.64 -0.92
CA ARG A 1018 40.72 14.34 -0.25
C ARG A 1018 39.72 13.47 -1.03
N TYR A 1019 38.74 14.08 -1.69
CA TYR A 1019 37.68 13.36 -2.44
C TYR A 1019 37.76 13.55 -3.97
N LYS A 1020 38.90 14.00 -4.51
CA LYS A 1020 39.15 14.32 -5.93
C LYS A 1020 38.71 13.24 -6.91
N VAL A 1021 39.13 12.00 -6.66
CA VAL A 1021 39.01 10.87 -7.60
C VAL A 1021 37.58 10.32 -7.66
N VAL A 1022 36.82 10.44 -6.56
CA VAL A 1022 35.56 9.70 -6.39
C VAL A 1022 34.33 10.60 -6.38
N GLU A 1023 34.39 11.84 -5.85
CA GLU A 1023 33.18 12.60 -5.49
C GLU A 1023 33.12 14.01 -6.07
N VAL A 1024 34.09 14.88 -5.81
CA VAL A 1024 33.94 16.33 -6.11
C VAL A 1024 34.00 16.66 -7.61
N THR A 1025 34.41 15.70 -8.43
CA THR A 1025 34.37 15.76 -9.90
C THR A 1025 33.02 15.32 -10.49
N ARG A 1026 32.10 14.78 -9.68
CA ARG A 1026 30.73 14.43 -10.12
C ARG A 1026 29.88 15.68 -10.37
N LYS A 1027 28.92 15.58 -11.29
CA LYS A 1027 27.93 16.63 -11.56
C LYS A 1027 26.78 16.59 -10.57
N ALA A 1028 26.54 17.70 -9.87
CA ALA A 1028 25.42 17.81 -8.94
C ALA A 1028 24.07 17.81 -9.68
N ALA A 1029 23.12 17.03 -9.17
CA ALA A 1029 21.78 16.90 -9.76
C ALA A 1029 20.97 18.20 -9.61
N GLY A 1030 20.73 18.89 -10.72
CA GLY A 1030 20.07 20.20 -10.75
C GLY A 1030 20.96 21.25 -11.41
N PRO A 1031 22.06 21.71 -10.77
CA PRO A 1031 23.00 22.65 -11.37
C PRO A 1031 23.72 22.12 -12.63
N ASN A 1032 23.86 20.79 -12.76
CA ASN A 1032 24.59 20.12 -13.86
C ASN A 1032 26.06 20.60 -14.02
N LYS A 1033 26.63 21.14 -12.93
CA LYS A 1033 28.03 21.51 -12.79
C LYS A 1033 28.71 20.52 -11.85
N ASP A 1034 30.01 20.36 -12.05
CA ASP A 1034 30.87 19.52 -11.21
C ASP A 1034 30.92 20.11 -9.79
N ILE A 1035 30.90 19.27 -8.75
CA ILE A 1035 30.77 19.71 -7.34
C ILE A 1035 31.89 20.68 -6.94
N ASN A 1036 33.12 20.45 -7.37
CA ASN A 1036 34.24 21.35 -7.12
C ASN A 1036 34.04 22.76 -7.71
N LYS A 1037 33.36 22.90 -8.86
CA LYS A 1037 32.99 24.21 -9.45
C LYS A 1037 31.87 24.90 -8.67
N ILE A 1038 31.03 24.14 -7.97
CA ILE A 1038 30.01 24.68 -7.05
C ILE A 1038 30.68 25.16 -5.76
N LEU A 1039 31.57 24.35 -5.18
CA LEU A 1039 32.35 24.71 -3.99
C LEU A 1039 33.27 25.93 -4.25
N TRP A 1040 33.90 26.01 -5.42
CA TRP A 1040 34.67 27.18 -5.86
C TRP A 1040 33.82 28.46 -5.97
N ALA A 1041 32.56 28.33 -6.41
CA ALA A 1041 31.61 29.44 -6.47
C ALA A 1041 31.08 29.85 -5.09
N ALA A 1042 30.92 28.91 -4.16
CA ALA A 1042 30.62 29.20 -2.76
C ALA A 1042 31.79 29.94 -2.06
N CYS A 1043 33.02 29.72 -2.51
CA CYS A 1043 34.22 30.45 -2.07
C CYS A 1043 34.44 31.81 -2.75
N ALA A 1044 33.46 32.35 -3.50
CA ALA A 1044 33.53 33.72 -4.00
C ALA A 1044 33.48 34.74 -2.84
N PRO A 1045 34.18 35.89 -2.91
CA PRO A 1045 34.32 36.80 -1.76
C PRO A 1045 32.97 37.30 -1.23
N ASP A 1046 32.05 37.69 -2.12
CA ASP A 1046 30.67 38.08 -1.78
C ASP A 1046 29.89 36.96 -1.08
N ARG A 1047 29.96 35.73 -1.61
CA ARG A 1047 29.29 34.55 -1.06
C ARG A 1047 29.80 34.20 0.33
N VAL A 1048 31.12 34.32 0.54
CA VAL A 1048 31.73 34.07 1.86
C VAL A 1048 31.36 35.19 2.84
N GLU A 1049 31.34 36.47 2.46
CA GLU A 1049 30.90 37.52 3.37
C GLU A 1049 29.43 37.36 3.81
N TRP A 1050 28.52 37.01 2.88
CA TRP A 1050 27.13 36.69 3.23
C TRP A 1050 27.00 35.43 4.13
N LEU A 1051 27.90 34.45 4.00
CA LEU A 1051 27.97 33.28 4.87
C LEU A 1051 28.45 33.66 6.29
N MET A 1052 29.52 34.45 6.38
CA MET A 1052 30.08 34.90 7.66
C MET A 1052 29.10 35.79 8.44
N ASN A 1053 28.23 36.53 7.76
CA ASN A 1053 27.12 37.25 8.41
C ASN A 1053 26.26 36.37 9.32
N ASN A 1054 26.06 35.08 9.02
CA ASN A 1054 25.29 34.19 9.90
C ASN A 1054 25.91 34.09 11.30
N ILE A 1055 27.25 33.98 11.35
CA ILE A 1055 27.98 33.78 12.60
C ILE A 1055 28.20 35.13 13.31
N ARG A 1056 28.52 36.19 12.57
CA ARG A 1056 28.56 37.57 13.07
C ARG A 1056 27.25 37.97 13.77
N VAL A 1057 26.10 37.66 13.15
CA VAL A 1057 24.78 37.90 13.74
C VAL A 1057 24.58 37.09 15.02
N ARG A 1058 24.89 35.78 15.00
CA ARG A 1058 24.79 34.95 16.22
C ARG A 1058 25.66 35.46 17.35
N HIS A 1059 26.89 35.89 17.09
CA HIS A 1059 27.76 36.50 18.09
C HIS A 1059 27.25 37.87 18.59
N SER A 1060 26.46 38.61 17.78
CA SER A 1060 25.81 39.85 18.22
C SER A 1060 24.54 39.65 19.06
N MET A 1061 24.00 38.42 19.10
CA MET A 1061 22.75 38.10 19.79
C MET A 1061 23.00 37.56 21.20
N ARG A 1062 22.09 37.89 22.13
CA ARG A 1062 22.11 37.32 23.49
C ARG A 1062 21.96 35.80 23.41
N ALA A 1063 22.69 35.06 24.26
CA ALA A 1063 22.67 33.60 24.29
C ALA A 1063 21.24 33.03 24.39
N SER A 1064 20.34 33.67 25.16
CA SER A 1064 18.92 33.29 25.29
C SER A 1064 18.11 33.34 23.99
N TYR A 1065 18.56 34.06 22.95
CA TYR A 1065 17.96 34.04 21.62
C TYR A 1065 18.53 32.90 20.76
N LEU A 1066 19.81 32.56 20.95
CA LEU A 1066 20.50 31.51 20.19
C LEU A 1066 19.89 30.12 20.38
N TRP A 1067 19.37 29.81 21.58
CA TRP A 1067 18.70 28.55 21.89
C TRP A 1067 17.47 28.23 21.02
N PHE A 1068 16.80 29.28 20.50
CA PHE A 1068 15.57 29.13 19.74
C PHE A 1068 15.77 29.26 18.22
N LEU A 1069 16.86 29.92 17.81
CA LEU A 1069 17.11 30.27 16.41
C LEU A 1069 17.34 29.03 15.54
N PRO A 1070 16.55 28.84 14.46
CA PRO A 1070 16.82 27.78 13.50
C PRO A 1070 18.19 28.00 12.84
N SER A 1071 18.78 26.91 12.33
CA SER A 1071 19.99 27.02 11.52
C SER A 1071 19.58 27.42 10.09
N GLY A 1072 19.51 28.73 9.86
CA GLY A 1072 19.13 29.33 8.58
C GLY A 1072 17.75 28.86 8.09
N THR A 1073 17.66 28.54 6.80
CA THR A 1073 16.41 28.14 6.12
C THR A 1073 16.02 26.68 6.36
N SER A 1074 16.80 25.89 7.11
CA SER A 1074 16.46 24.49 7.41
C SER A 1074 15.08 24.29 8.07
N SER A 1075 14.56 25.30 8.79
CA SER A 1075 13.21 25.26 9.36
C SER A 1075 12.10 25.47 8.32
N ASN A 1076 12.42 26.05 7.16
CA ASN A 1076 11.56 26.17 5.98
C ASN A 1076 11.52 24.82 5.24
N GLU A 1077 12.66 24.22 4.89
CA GLU A 1077 12.70 22.89 4.25
C GLU A 1077 12.03 21.80 5.13
N ALA A 1078 12.16 21.86 6.45
CA ALA A 1078 11.42 20.97 7.36
C ALA A 1078 9.89 21.15 7.23
N LEU A 1079 9.40 22.40 7.21
CA LEU A 1079 7.99 22.73 6.97
C LEU A 1079 7.56 22.29 5.55
N HIS A 1080 8.42 22.44 4.55
CA HIS A 1080 8.13 22.03 3.18
C HIS A 1080 8.00 20.51 3.08
N ALA A 1081 8.86 19.75 3.75
CA ALA A 1081 8.75 18.30 3.84
C ALA A 1081 7.41 17.88 4.49
N GLU A 1082 6.99 18.56 5.56
CA GLU A 1082 5.70 18.36 6.22
C GLU A 1082 4.51 18.64 5.27
N ILE A 1083 4.44 19.82 4.66
CA ILE A 1083 3.38 20.22 3.71
C ILE A 1083 3.34 19.32 2.46
N ASN A 1084 4.51 18.90 1.95
CA ASN A 1084 4.58 17.95 0.84
C ASN A 1084 4.10 16.56 1.25
N SER A 1085 4.31 16.14 2.51
CA SER A 1085 3.75 14.89 3.03
C SER A 1085 2.21 14.96 3.11
N TRP A 1086 1.66 16.05 3.66
CA TRP A 1086 0.22 16.30 3.77
C TRP A 1086 -0.49 16.32 2.41
N THR A 1087 0.22 16.68 1.34
CA THR A 1087 -0.34 16.75 -0.01
C THR A 1087 0.15 15.64 -0.94
N ARG A 1088 0.82 14.60 -0.42
CA ARG A 1088 1.40 13.49 -1.21
C ARG A 1088 0.35 12.69 -2.01
N THR A 1089 -0.89 12.63 -1.52
CA THR A 1089 -2.02 11.93 -2.17
C THR A 1089 -2.83 12.82 -3.12
N THR A 1090 -2.49 14.11 -3.23
CA THR A 1090 -3.16 15.07 -4.12
C THR A 1090 -2.32 15.23 -5.39
N ASN A 1091 -2.77 14.64 -6.51
CA ASN A 1091 -2.05 14.68 -7.78
C ASN A 1091 -2.26 16.00 -8.54
N VAL A 1092 -3.47 16.55 -8.51
CA VAL A 1092 -3.87 17.79 -9.20
C VAL A 1092 -4.89 18.58 -8.37
N LEU A 1093 -4.87 19.91 -8.47
CA LEU A 1093 -5.73 20.81 -7.69
C LEU A 1093 -5.95 22.17 -8.39
N HIS A 1094 -6.96 22.92 -7.95
CA HIS A 1094 -7.26 24.29 -8.39
C HIS A 1094 -6.50 25.33 -7.56
N ARG A 1095 -6.22 26.53 -8.11
CA ARG A 1095 -5.60 27.66 -7.39
C ARG A 1095 -6.43 28.02 -6.16
N SER A 1096 -7.72 28.28 -6.35
CA SER A 1096 -8.71 28.48 -5.28
C SER A 1096 -8.90 27.30 -4.32
N THR A 1097 -8.46 26.09 -4.66
CA THR A 1097 -8.41 24.95 -3.72
C THR A 1097 -7.12 24.99 -2.89
N LEU A 1098 -6.01 25.47 -3.46
CA LEU A 1098 -4.74 25.61 -2.73
C LEU A 1098 -4.78 26.76 -1.73
N ALA A 1099 -5.35 27.92 -2.11
CA ALA A 1099 -5.51 29.08 -1.24
C ALA A 1099 -6.24 28.72 0.06
N LEU A 1100 -7.41 28.07 -0.04
CA LEU A 1100 -8.15 27.59 1.13
C LEU A 1100 -7.33 26.59 1.96
N LYS A 1101 -6.58 25.68 1.32
CA LYS A 1101 -5.69 24.77 2.05
C LYS A 1101 -4.57 25.49 2.78
N LEU A 1102 -4.00 26.57 2.23
CA LEU A 1102 -2.99 27.36 2.93
C LEU A 1102 -3.54 28.06 4.18
N GLN A 1103 -4.75 28.60 4.13
CA GLN A 1103 -5.39 29.21 5.31
C GLN A 1103 -5.49 28.20 6.46
N TYR A 1104 -5.91 26.96 6.18
CA TYR A 1104 -5.90 25.88 7.18
C TYR A 1104 -4.47 25.43 7.55
N PHE A 1105 -3.51 25.37 6.63
CA PHE A 1105 -2.12 25.01 6.96
C PHE A 1105 -1.45 26.04 7.88
N LEU A 1106 -1.66 27.33 7.63
CA LEU A 1106 -1.19 28.41 8.49
C LEU A 1106 -1.84 28.28 9.87
N TYR A 1107 -3.19 28.20 9.95
CA TYR A 1107 -3.92 27.99 11.21
C TYR A 1107 -3.40 26.79 12.00
N ILE A 1108 -3.17 25.63 11.36
CA ILE A 1108 -2.62 24.43 12.00
C ILE A 1108 -1.25 24.72 12.62
N LYS A 1109 -0.31 25.32 11.87
CA LYS A 1109 1.06 25.53 12.36
C LYS A 1109 1.15 26.67 13.37
N THR A 1110 0.40 27.75 13.19
CA THR A 1110 0.29 28.86 14.15
C THR A 1110 -0.33 28.39 15.46
N LEU A 1111 -1.43 27.62 15.43
CA LEU A 1111 -2.05 27.06 16.64
C LEU A 1111 -1.15 26.04 17.35
N GLN A 1112 -0.47 25.16 16.62
CA GLN A 1112 0.54 24.25 17.21
C GLN A 1112 1.62 25.02 17.97
N HIS A 1113 2.11 26.10 17.37
CA HIS A 1113 3.19 26.90 17.95
C HIS A 1113 2.71 27.73 19.15
N TYR A 1114 1.59 28.45 19.00
CA TYR A 1114 0.95 29.23 20.08
C TYR A 1114 0.75 28.39 21.35
N LEU A 1115 0.18 27.17 21.20
CA LEU A 1115 -0.08 26.28 22.33
C LEU A 1115 1.20 25.74 22.99
N ALA A 1116 2.25 25.46 22.21
CA ALA A 1116 3.53 25.02 22.73
C ALA A 1116 4.20 26.11 23.59
N THR A 1117 4.21 27.35 23.09
CA THR A 1117 4.85 28.49 23.74
C THR A 1117 4.05 29.01 24.95
N GLN A 1118 2.72 29.03 24.88
CA GLN A 1118 1.83 29.39 26.00
C GLN A 1118 1.82 28.34 27.12
N PHE A 1119 1.92 27.05 26.78
CA PHE A 1119 1.84 25.96 27.74
C PHE A 1119 3.04 25.01 27.58
N PRO A 1120 4.23 25.33 28.11
CA PRO A 1120 5.45 24.53 27.88
C PRO A 1120 5.33 23.05 28.28
N MET A 1121 4.55 22.74 29.33
CA MET A 1121 4.28 21.35 29.74
C MET A 1121 3.46 20.55 28.70
N SER A 1122 2.88 21.21 27.69
CA SER A 1122 2.22 20.54 26.55
C SER A 1122 3.19 19.76 25.66
N HIS A 1123 4.50 20.02 25.71
CA HIS A 1123 5.51 19.22 25.01
C HIS A 1123 5.54 17.74 25.43
N VAL A 1124 4.96 17.39 26.59
CA VAL A 1124 4.82 16.01 27.08
C VAL A 1124 3.75 15.23 26.29
N VAL A 1125 2.83 15.91 25.57
CA VAL A 1125 1.83 15.27 24.70
C VAL A 1125 2.13 15.49 23.22
N SER A 1126 1.71 14.55 22.37
CA SER A 1126 1.90 14.69 20.92
C SER A 1126 1.13 15.91 20.37
N ALA A 1127 1.66 16.56 19.34
CA ALA A 1127 1.04 17.74 18.72
C ALA A 1127 -0.42 17.48 18.26
N SER A 1128 -0.76 16.24 17.88
CA SER A 1128 -2.14 15.84 17.56
C SER A 1128 -3.04 15.78 18.79
N MET A 1129 -2.54 15.37 19.96
CA MET A 1129 -3.30 15.42 21.22
C MET A 1129 -3.49 16.87 21.69
N LEU A 1130 -2.47 17.71 21.54
CA LEU A 1130 -2.52 19.13 21.88
C LEU A 1130 -3.58 19.87 21.04
N LEU A 1131 -3.54 19.70 19.71
CA LEU A 1131 -4.57 20.22 18.80
C LEU A 1131 -5.96 19.65 19.08
N GLY A 1132 -6.05 18.35 19.40
CA GLY A 1132 -7.32 17.70 19.73
C GLY A 1132 -7.97 18.24 21.00
N ARG A 1133 -7.18 18.66 21.99
CA ARG A 1133 -7.64 19.34 23.22
C ARG A 1133 -8.01 20.80 22.96
N ALA A 1134 -7.15 21.55 22.28
CA ALA A 1134 -7.37 22.98 22.03
C ALA A 1134 -8.52 23.29 21.05
N LEU A 1135 -9.04 22.28 20.36
CA LEU A 1135 -10.25 22.35 19.52
C LEU A 1135 -11.43 21.59 20.13
N HIS A 1136 -11.40 21.33 21.45
CA HIS A 1136 -12.55 20.80 22.18
C HIS A 1136 -13.70 21.81 22.27
N GLU A 1137 -13.36 23.06 22.60
CA GLU A 1137 -14.27 24.19 22.66
C GLU A 1137 -14.57 24.77 21.26
N SER A 1138 -15.69 25.49 21.15
CA SER A 1138 -16.05 26.21 19.93
C SER A 1138 -15.15 27.43 19.72
N ILE A 1139 -14.93 27.84 18.46
CA ILE A 1139 -14.30 29.15 18.20
C ILE A 1139 -15.31 30.31 18.25
N TRP A 1140 -16.61 30.02 18.34
CA TRP A 1140 -17.68 31.01 18.48
C TRP A 1140 -18.34 30.90 19.85
N SER A 1141 -18.68 32.03 20.47
CA SER A 1141 -19.79 32.09 21.43
C SER A 1141 -21.14 31.87 20.71
N SER A 1142 -22.18 31.51 21.46
CA SER A 1142 -23.53 31.37 20.89
C SER A 1142 -24.08 32.68 20.33
N GLU A 1143 -23.65 33.83 20.87
CA GLU A 1143 -23.99 35.16 20.37
C GLU A 1143 -23.29 35.46 19.04
N GLU A 1144 -21.97 35.26 18.95
CA GLU A 1144 -21.22 35.42 17.70
C GLU A 1144 -21.74 34.50 16.59
N TRP A 1145 -22.07 33.25 16.90
CA TRP A 1145 -22.68 32.34 15.92
C TRP A 1145 -24.05 32.85 15.46
N SER A 1146 -24.89 33.30 16.39
CA SER A 1146 -26.24 33.79 16.07
C SER A 1146 -26.20 35.08 15.24
N ALA A 1147 -25.29 36.00 15.57
CA ALA A 1147 -25.01 37.20 14.78
C ALA A 1147 -24.48 36.86 13.38
N TRP A 1148 -23.54 35.91 13.26
CA TRP A 1148 -23.02 35.45 11.98
C TRP A 1148 -24.06 34.70 11.14
N CYS A 1149 -25.03 34.04 11.77
CA CYS A 1149 -26.23 33.54 11.07
C CYS A 1149 -27.13 34.69 10.60
N ALA A 1150 -27.38 35.69 11.45
CA ALA A 1150 -28.23 36.83 11.14
C ALA A 1150 -27.69 37.68 9.98
N GLU A 1151 -26.37 37.91 9.90
CA GLU A 1151 -25.68 38.60 8.79
C GLU A 1151 -26.06 38.04 7.41
N GLN A 1152 -26.25 36.72 7.31
CA GLN A 1152 -26.68 36.05 6.08
C GLN A 1152 -28.20 36.10 5.88
N GLN A 1153 -28.98 36.15 6.96
CA GLN A 1153 -30.44 36.06 6.93
C GLN A 1153 -31.13 37.42 6.75
N THR A 1154 -30.47 38.54 7.07
CA THR A 1154 -30.90 39.91 6.71
C THR A 1154 -30.98 40.11 5.19
N ALA A 1155 -30.08 39.48 4.43
CA ALA A 1155 -30.16 39.35 2.97
C ALA A 1155 -31.26 38.35 2.50
N GLY A 1156 -32.15 37.93 3.39
CA GLY A 1156 -33.24 36.99 3.18
C GLY A 1156 -32.92 35.58 3.71
N THR A 1157 -33.93 34.90 4.28
CA THR A 1157 -33.84 33.56 4.92
C THR A 1157 -33.35 32.41 4.02
N GLN A 1158 -33.10 32.68 2.73
CA GLN A 1158 -32.54 31.73 1.77
C GLN A 1158 -31.27 32.24 1.07
N CYS A 1159 -30.68 33.36 1.52
CA CYS A 1159 -29.39 33.83 1.00
C CYS A 1159 -28.29 32.79 1.21
N LYS A 1160 -27.25 32.86 0.39
CA LYS A 1160 -26.13 31.90 0.35
C LYS A 1160 -24.86 32.62 0.75
N ALA A 1161 -23.95 31.91 1.43
CA ALA A 1161 -22.62 32.41 1.74
C ALA A 1161 -21.91 33.04 0.52
N GLU A 1162 -21.22 34.16 0.78
CA GLU A 1162 -20.23 34.75 -0.12
C GLU A 1162 -19.01 33.80 -0.16
N LEU A 1163 -18.79 33.18 -1.31
CA LEU A 1163 -17.81 32.10 -1.50
C LEU A 1163 -16.89 32.43 -2.68
N PRO A 1164 -15.94 33.38 -2.51
CA PRO A 1164 -15.16 33.94 -3.61
C PRO A 1164 -14.20 32.91 -4.21
N LEU A 1165 -13.60 32.03 -3.39
CA LEU A 1165 -12.74 30.97 -3.90
C LEU A 1165 -13.59 29.92 -4.65
N ALA A 1166 -14.83 29.65 -4.24
CA ALA A 1166 -15.75 28.74 -4.92
C ALA A 1166 -16.34 29.32 -6.21
N LYS A 1167 -16.50 30.65 -6.29
CA LYS A 1167 -16.75 31.38 -7.55
C LYS A 1167 -15.53 31.21 -8.47
N ALA A 1168 -14.32 31.51 -7.99
CA ALA A 1168 -13.07 31.38 -8.75
C ALA A 1168 -12.82 29.95 -9.27
N ARG A 1169 -13.02 28.92 -8.43
CA ARG A 1169 -12.89 27.49 -8.78
C ARG A 1169 -13.72 27.09 -10.01
N LEU A 1170 -14.91 27.68 -10.15
CA LEU A 1170 -15.80 27.49 -11.30
C LEU A 1170 -15.34 28.27 -12.55
N VAL A 1171 -14.61 29.38 -12.40
CA VAL A 1171 -13.97 30.11 -13.50
C VAL A 1171 -12.72 29.37 -13.98
N GLU A 1172 -11.85 28.92 -13.06
CA GLU A 1172 -10.67 28.12 -13.38
C GLU A 1172 -11.03 26.84 -14.15
N ALA A 1173 -12.03 26.09 -13.67
CA ALA A 1173 -12.54 24.92 -14.38
C ALA A 1173 -13.11 25.28 -15.78
N ARG A 1174 -13.67 26.49 -15.91
CA ARG A 1174 -13.97 27.19 -17.18
C ARG A 1174 -12.76 27.19 -18.14
N VAL A 1175 -11.71 27.87 -17.68
CA VAL A 1175 -10.47 28.18 -18.43
C VAL A 1175 -9.72 26.91 -18.84
N VAL A 1176 -9.42 26.03 -17.89
CA VAL A 1176 -8.66 24.79 -18.14
C VAL A 1176 -9.39 23.90 -19.17
N ARG A 1177 -10.73 23.77 -19.08
CA ARG A 1177 -11.52 23.01 -20.07
C ARG A 1177 -11.54 23.64 -21.46
N ARG A 1178 -11.52 24.98 -21.57
CA ARG A 1178 -11.44 25.69 -22.86
C ARG A 1178 -10.09 25.46 -23.54
N ALA A 1179 -8.99 25.57 -22.81
CA ALA A 1179 -7.65 25.37 -23.35
C ALA A 1179 -7.40 23.94 -23.83
N VAL A 1180 -7.88 22.92 -23.10
CA VAL A 1180 -7.81 21.51 -23.54
C VAL A 1180 -8.54 21.27 -24.87
N LYS A 1181 -9.60 22.04 -25.17
CA LYS A 1181 -10.30 21.99 -26.47
C LYS A 1181 -9.63 22.79 -27.59
N LYS A 1182 -8.71 23.72 -27.28
CA LYS A 1182 -8.08 24.62 -28.26
C LYS A 1182 -6.81 24.06 -28.90
N LYS A 1183 -6.17 23.03 -28.33
CA LYS A 1183 -4.95 22.46 -28.93
C LYS A 1183 -5.27 21.77 -30.26
N PRO A 1184 -4.64 22.16 -31.39
CA PRO A 1184 -4.87 21.51 -32.67
C PRO A 1184 -4.38 20.07 -32.62
N VAL A 1185 -5.16 19.14 -33.16
CA VAL A 1185 -4.76 17.74 -33.28
C VAL A 1185 -3.76 17.64 -34.43
N VAL A 1186 -2.46 17.59 -34.09
CA VAL A 1186 -1.38 17.38 -35.07
C VAL A 1186 -1.64 16.09 -35.83
N ARG A 1187 -1.74 16.18 -37.17
CA ARG A 1187 -2.02 15.06 -38.07
C ARG A 1187 -0.82 14.11 -38.17
N SER A 1188 -0.66 13.19 -37.23
CA SER A 1188 0.05 11.94 -37.51
C SER A 1188 -0.76 11.13 -38.52
N THR A 1189 -0.12 10.58 -39.55
CA THR A 1189 -0.77 9.89 -40.68
C THR A 1189 -1.59 8.67 -40.25
N LYS A 1190 -2.62 8.34 -41.04
CA LYS A 1190 -3.55 7.23 -40.75
C LYS A 1190 -2.81 5.89 -40.71
N LYS A 1191 -2.87 5.19 -39.57
CA LYS A 1191 -3.03 3.74 -39.54
C LYS A 1191 -4.43 3.40 -39.03
N THR A 1192 -4.93 2.24 -39.43
CA THR A 1192 -6.33 1.81 -39.28
C THR A 1192 -6.76 1.63 -37.82
N ASP A 1193 -8.06 1.79 -37.58
CA ASP A 1193 -8.63 1.95 -36.24
C ASP A 1193 -9.07 0.63 -35.60
N ASP A 1194 -8.14 -0.11 -34.99
CA ASP A 1194 -8.46 -1.11 -33.96
C ASP A 1194 -7.80 -0.76 -32.60
N ARG A 1195 -8.08 0.45 -32.10
CA ARG A 1195 -7.89 0.73 -30.68
C ARG A 1195 -9.09 0.22 -29.88
N ARG A 1196 -9.12 -1.10 -29.63
CA ARG A 1196 -10.00 -1.73 -28.63
C ARG A 1196 -10.03 -0.89 -27.35
N LYS A 1197 -11.16 -0.21 -27.13
CA LYS A 1197 -11.36 0.68 -25.98
C LYS A 1197 -11.23 -0.15 -24.71
N ARG A 1198 -10.29 0.19 -23.82
CA ARG A 1198 -10.20 -0.40 -22.47
C ARG A 1198 -11.40 0.04 -21.64
N VAL A 1199 -12.51 -0.66 -21.84
CA VAL A 1199 -13.69 -0.62 -20.98
C VAL A 1199 -13.27 -1.20 -19.63
N THR A 1200 -13.04 -0.33 -18.66
CA THR A 1200 -13.19 -0.73 -17.25
C THR A 1200 -14.66 -1.10 -17.03
N PRO A 1201 -14.99 -2.10 -16.18
CA PRO A 1201 -16.37 -2.60 -15.99
C PRO A 1201 -17.34 -1.62 -15.29
N LEU A 1202 -17.09 -0.31 -15.38
CA LEU A 1202 -17.88 0.78 -14.80
C LEU A 1202 -18.10 1.97 -15.79
N SER A 1203 -17.86 1.79 -17.09
CA SER A 1203 -18.08 2.83 -18.12
C SER A 1203 -19.25 2.50 -19.07
N VAL A 1204 -20.48 2.75 -18.62
CA VAL A 1204 -21.69 2.65 -19.46
C VAL A 1204 -21.78 3.86 -20.42
N LYS A 1205 -22.14 3.63 -21.69
CA LYS A 1205 -22.46 4.71 -22.64
C LYS A 1205 -23.73 5.45 -22.21
N ARG A 1206 -23.72 6.78 -22.22
CA ARG A 1206 -24.98 7.54 -22.31
C ARG A 1206 -25.59 7.33 -23.70
N MET A 1207 -26.81 6.81 -23.77
CA MET A 1207 -27.67 7.02 -24.94
C MET A 1207 -28.46 8.31 -24.74
N HIS A 1208 -28.51 9.16 -25.77
CA HIS A 1208 -29.43 10.28 -25.85
C HIS A 1208 -30.59 9.88 -26.74
N THR A 1209 -31.76 9.59 -26.16
CA THR A 1209 -33.02 9.49 -26.93
C THR A 1209 -34.25 9.85 -26.11
N LEU A 1210 -34.83 11.00 -26.48
CA LEU A 1210 -36.28 11.25 -26.64
C LEU A 1210 -37.22 11.45 -25.42
N ARG A 1211 -37.97 12.56 -25.58
CA ARG A 1211 -39.41 12.77 -25.32
C ARG A 1211 -39.89 12.88 -23.87
N THR A 1212 -39.98 14.14 -23.47
CA THR A 1212 -41.21 14.72 -22.91
C THR A 1212 -42.50 13.97 -23.26
N ALA A 1213 -43.20 13.49 -22.24
CA ALA A 1213 -44.65 13.30 -22.26
C ALA A 1213 -45.25 14.29 -21.26
N GLY A 1214 -45.94 15.32 -21.75
CA GLY A 1214 -46.58 16.32 -20.90
C GLY A 1214 -47.95 15.84 -20.43
N VAL A 1215 -48.26 16.03 -19.15
CA VAL A 1215 -49.64 16.02 -18.67
C VAL A 1215 -50.08 17.47 -18.52
N LYS A 1216 -51.02 17.92 -19.38
CA LYS A 1216 -51.65 19.24 -19.22
C LYS A 1216 -52.28 19.32 -17.83
N ARG A 1217 -52.21 20.50 -17.21
CA ARG A 1217 -53.26 20.88 -16.25
C ARG A 1217 -54.52 21.13 -17.05
N SER A 1218 -55.62 20.46 -16.71
CA SER A 1218 -56.95 20.98 -16.95
C SER A 1218 -57.32 21.87 -15.75
N SER A 1219 -57.74 23.09 -16.04
CA SER A 1219 -58.30 24.04 -15.07
C SER A 1219 -59.07 25.05 -15.90
N THR A 1220 -60.32 24.69 -16.21
CA THR A 1220 -60.98 24.89 -17.51
C THR A 1220 -60.20 24.26 -18.68
#